data_AF-A0AAE4BR25-F1
#
_entry.id   AF-A0AAE4BR25-F1
#
_cell.length_a   1.000
_cell.length_b   1.000
_cell.length_c   1.000
_cell.angle_alpha   90.00
_cell.angle_beta   90.00
_cell.angle_gamma   90.00
#
_symmetry.space_group_name_H-M   'P 1'
#
loop_
_entity.id
_entity.type
_entity.pdbx_description
1 polymer ?
#
loop_
_entity_poly.entity_id
_entity_poly.type
_entity_poly.pdbx_seq_one_letter_code
_entity_poly.pdbx_strand_id
1 'polypeptide(L)'
;MKLYLKVDYWKNLFLIMAMLIASGISFNSFGMKTPVNVEISDTLKVYNGLAQSVSFSINVGGLNTSITYDGSLTQPVNAGTYEVIVTVIDDTFEGADTATMVISKANAIINVLDSVEVYDGTTQSLTLSTFPSSLSTIVTYNGLPQLPVNAGDYVYSITISDVNYQGTRTGVFRIEKAQAILSITDTVQTYSGTNRSLNVNTLPIGLSTVVTYGGSSSLPVNAGTYVARVDVNDPNFEGGQTVSFIVEKAVAPIVVTDTLHVYDGNPKTPSVSTTPSGLAYTVTYNNSLTPPTQAGTYNLDIVINNQNYQGTRHMGFVIEKAPVELTISDTSYIYDGNAKSITLATSLANVNTQVTYDGSSSIPVDAGIYAVVASVVEDNYKGTKNSTLIIRKASALVNLQDQSFVYNGQQQSANVTTQPAGLPLNVLYNGNVDLPVNVGSYIITAIINDENYTGNAQATLTVTKGRAHIIAMDLVQEYDQGEKTLTVQTVPTALAVDLRYNGVATRPINSGTYEVNARVIDPNWEADTIFNFRISKAQTSIHINNLNQVYDGQPKNVSLSIRPEGLPVQILYNNSNSVPLDAGTYKVVAVVDEFNYTGIDSAEFVISKAEQTIEFRNIDDFDKASSGVRLVGEASSGLDVTYVVVSGNAAEVQGDSLKPKSEGLIRVAAIQAGNNNYLAADSIIQEVEVLPEAFPVVGNVLNLAGDSVESGSVTIYKNLDGFWTDKGDVNVNNGVYSSRLPKGDYIFRYNPPTDTSIYLETYSGSVINWQDAYVNTIKDSSSTIQTFTADYRPEKATGETSIGGTLLRAISISVDGANPVTEILPLTNLFLLNINKRFAEHYAESDSFGIFSFQNVEPDDYLLLVDYPQDIRDTFLPLVRISSNVDSMNVTVTKLFNGVNLVTNFVNPKTGVEDLVSSINAGPNPFDEKIELEVDEWDGELELVLLNSIGQIVQKGKVSCCRKSVTIDTQSVSKGVFYLCMYMGDKSKVYKMVKR
;
A
#
# COMPACT_ATOMS: atom_id res chain seq x y z
N MET A 1 145.57 -76.72 82.02
CA MET A 1 146.46 -77.89 82.13
C MET A 1 147.65 -77.49 83.00
N LYS A 2 148.20 -78.37 83.85
CA LYS A 2 149.65 -78.32 84.17
C LYS A 2 150.38 -78.96 82.95
N LEU A 3 151.68 -78.79 82.69
CA LEU A 3 152.81 -78.75 83.61
C LEU A 3 154.11 -78.41 82.82
N TYR A 4 155.06 -77.68 83.40
CA TYR A 4 156.53 -77.74 83.22
C TYR A 4 157.09 -76.73 84.24
N LEU A 5 157.61 -77.04 85.44
CA LEU A 5 158.53 -78.10 85.90
C LEU A 5 159.80 -78.22 85.05
N LYS A 6 160.94 -77.84 85.66
CA LYS A 6 161.70 -78.65 86.64
C LYS A 6 162.36 -77.70 87.67
N VAL A 7 162.49 -78.00 88.98
CA VAL A 7 163.29 -79.06 89.64
C VAL A 7 164.79 -78.75 89.40
N ASP A 8 165.60 -78.37 90.39
CA ASP A 8 166.04 -79.16 91.56
C ASP A 8 166.44 -78.32 92.81
N TYR A 9 166.34 -78.93 94.02
CA TYR A 9 167.14 -78.80 95.27
C TYR A 9 167.75 -77.42 95.69
N TRP A 10 167.72 -77.01 96.97
CA TRP A 10 168.10 -77.81 98.13
C TRP A 10 166.98 -78.13 99.13
N LYS A 11 166.90 -79.43 99.40
CA LYS A 11 166.12 -80.07 100.44
C LYS A 11 166.68 -79.69 101.82
N ASN A 12 165.87 -79.86 102.85
CA ASN A 12 166.40 -80.32 104.14
C ASN A 12 167.27 -81.56 103.82
N LEU A 13 168.59 -81.61 104.07
CA LEU A 13 169.27 -81.17 105.29
C LEU A 13 168.61 -81.69 106.58
N PHE A 14 167.71 -82.68 106.41
CA PHE A 14 167.28 -83.60 107.45
C PHE A 14 168.55 -84.25 108.00
N LEU A 15 169.02 -83.73 109.13
CA LEU A 15 170.11 -84.25 109.94
C LEU A 15 171.56 -84.10 109.42
N ILE A 16 171.88 -83.14 108.54
CA ILE A 16 173.29 -82.88 108.14
C ILE A 16 173.67 -81.38 108.08
N MET A 17 173.82 -80.73 109.24
CA MET A 17 175.00 -79.86 109.48
C MET A 17 175.38 -79.69 110.96
N ALA A 18 174.99 -80.65 111.81
CA ALA A 18 175.59 -80.83 113.15
C ALA A 18 176.93 -81.61 113.09
N MET A 19 177.40 -81.91 111.88
CA MET A 19 178.72 -82.47 111.54
C MET A 19 179.22 -81.67 110.32
N LEU A 20 180.53 -81.38 110.24
CA LEU A 20 181.14 -80.32 109.39
C LEU A 20 180.75 -78.90 109.84
N ILE A 21 181.04 -78.37 111.04
CA ILE A 21 182.14 -78.61 112.02
C ILE A 21 183.22 -79.61 111.58
N ALA A 22 184.29 -79.08 110.96
CA ALA A 22 185.67 -79.64 110.81
C ALA A 22 186.38 -79.46 109.44
N SER A 23 186.22 -78.34 108.72
CA SER A 23 187.23 -77.72 107.82
C SER A 23 186.63 -76.48 107.13
N GLY A 24 187.25 -75.30 107.28
CA GLY A 24 186.60 -74.01 106.95
C GLY A 24 187.13 -73.27 105.71
N ILE A 25 186.24 -72.56 105.01
CA ILE A 25 186.49 -71.60 103.90
C ILE A 25 185.52 -70.40 104.07
N SER A 26 185.78 -69.23 103.45
CA SER A 26 185.26 -67.89 103.84
C SER A 26 184.26 -67.20 102.89
N PHE A 27 183.72 -66.06 103.36
CA PHE A 27 182.72 -65.15 102.74
C PHE A 27 183.17 -64.41 101.45
N ASN A 28 182.18 -63.90 100.68
CA ASN A 28 182.25 -62.60 99.96
C ASN A 28 180.84 -62.04 99.62
N SER A 29 180.78 -60.83 99.02
CA SER A 29 179.68 -59.83 99.09
C SER A 29 178.40 -60.05 98.24
N PHE A 30 177.28 -59.46 98.73
CA PHE A 30 176.02 -59.17 98.00
C PHE A 30 176.10 -57.89 97.15
N GLY A 31 175.15 -57.71 96.21
CA GLY A 31 174.85 -56.43 95.53
C GLY A 31 173.40 -56.38 95.02
N MET A 32 172.78 -55.18 95.03
CA MET A 32 171.39 -54.91 94.60
C MET A 32 171.33 -53.53 93.92
N LYS A 33 170.40 -53.33 92.97
CA LYS A 33 170.16 -52.03 92.32
C LYS A 33 169.43 -51.05 93.23
N THR A 34 169.45 -49.76 92.87
CA THR A 34 168.74 -48.71 93.62
C THR A 34 167.39 -48.39 92.96
N PRO A 35 166.24 -48.55 93.63
CA PRO A 35 164.95 -48.24 93.04
C PRO A 35 164.73 -46.73 92.89
N VAL A 36 164.13 -46.32 91.76
CA VAL A 36 163.71 -44.95 91.46
C VAL A 36 162.21 -44.90 91.18
N ASN A 37 161.58 -43.77 91.50
CA ASN A 37 160.15 -43.58 91.30
C ASN A 37 159.94 -42.88 89.95
N VAL A 38 159.18 -43.54 89.07
CA VAL A 38 158.64 -42.97 87.82
C VAL A 38 157.19 -42.55 88.11
N GLU A 39 156.72 -41.48 87.47
CA GLU A 39 155.32 -41.02 87.61
C GLU A 39 154.83 -40.43 86.29
N ILE A 40 153.77 -41.03 85.72
CA ILE A 40 153.14 -40.64 84.45
C ILE A 40 152.00 -39.64 84.68
N SER A 41 151.85 -38.70 83.74
CA SER A 41 150.92 -37.57 83.78
C SER A 41 150.41 -37.22 82.38
N ASP A 42 149.50 -36.25 82.26
CA ASP A 42 148.99 -35.76 80.96
C ASP A 42 148.34 -36.89 80.10
N THR A 43 147.60 -37.77 80.79
CA THR A 43 146.96 -38.97 80.25
C THR A 43 145.57 -38.72 79.63
N LEU A 44 145.01 -37.50 79.71
CA LEU A 44 143.67 -37.19 79.20
C LEU A 44 143.75 -36.22 78.02
N LYS A 45 143.30 -36.68 76.84
CA LYS A 45 143.29 -35.93 75.58
C LYS A 45 141.90 -35.91 74.95
N VAL A 46 141.73 -35.10 73.92
CA VAL A 46 140.55 -35.08 73.03
C VAL A 46 141.04 -35.20 71.59
N TYR A 47 140.31 -35.94 70.75
CA TYR A 47 140.62 -36.12 69.34
C TYR A 47 140.75 -34.76 68.63
N ASN A 48 141.92 -34.52 68.03
CA ASN A 48 142.23 -33.32 67.25
C ASN A 48 142.83 -33.63 65.86
N GLY A 49 142.79 -34.90 65.44
CA GLY A 49 143.37 -35.36 64.18
C GLY A 49 144.90 -35.55 64.17
N LEU A 50 145.59 -35.35 65.29
CA LEU A 50 147.04 -35.52 65.43
C LEU A 50 147.39 -36.61 66.44
N ALA A 51 148.62 -37.12 66.35
CA ALA A 51 149.15 -38.08 67.31
C ALA A 51 149.41 -37.44 68.69
N GLN A 52 149.26 -38.23 69.74
CA GLN A 52 149.26 -37.76 71.13
C GLN A 52 150.21 -38.58 72.02
N SER A 53 150.82 -37.94 73.01
CA SER A 53 151.67 -38.58 74.03
C SER A 53 151.27 -38.20 75.45
N VAL A 54 151.72 -39.01 76.41
CA VAL A 54 151.75 -38.66 77.84
C VAL A 54 153.00 -37.83 78.18
N SER A 55 153.04 -37.29 79.39
CA SER A 55 154.24 -36.72 80.02
C SER A 55 154.64 -37.57 81.24
N PHE A 56 155.92 -37.62 81.62
CA PHE A 56 156.36 -38.38 82.79
C PHE A 56 157.52 -37.69 83.52
N SER A 57 157.77 -38.08 84.77
CA SER A 57 158.92 -37.64 85.56
C SER A 57 159.60 -38.80 86.28
N ILE A 58 160.85 -38.59 86.72
CA ILE A 58 161.62 -39.54 87.53
C ILE A 58 162.33 -38.76 88.64
N ASN A 59 162.35 -39.30 89.85
CA ASN A 59 162.96 -38.63 91.02
C ASN A 59 164.50 -38.57 91.01
N VAL A 60 165.16 -39.11 89.98
CA VAL A 60 166.62 -39.02 89.74
C VAL A 60 166.85 -38.60 88.28
N GLY A 61 167.60 -37.52 88.07
CA GLY A 61 167.83 -36.93 86.75
C GLY A 61 168.93 -37.62 85.95
N GLY A 62 168.74 -37.73 84.63
CA GLY A 62 169.75 -38.21 83.66
C GLY A 62 169.61 -39.68 83.23
N LEU A 63 168.58 -40.39 83.67
CA LEU A 63 168.34 -41.80 83.33
C LEU A 63 167.59 -41.93 81.99
N ASN A 64 167.90 -42.97 81.21
CA ASN A 64 167.23 -43.28 79.95
C ASN A 64 165.90 -44.02 80.17
N THR A 65 164.93 -43.81 79.28
CA THR A 65 163.60 -44.45 79.34
C THR A 65 163.08 -44.93 77.99
N SER A 66 162.14 -45.89 78.04
CA SER A 66 161.24 -46.22 76.93
C SER A 66 159.80 -45.93 77.33
N ILE A 67 158.98 -45.48 76.36
CA ILE A 67 157.52 -45.30 76.49
C ILE A 67 156.83 -46.20 75.47
N THR A 68 155.77 -46.92 75.86
CA THR A 68 154.90 -47.64 74.92
C THR A 68 153.42 -47.35 75.17
N TYR A 69 152.59 -47.43 74.12
CA TYR A 69 151.13 -47.27 74.09
C TYR A 69 150.52 -48.58 73.58
N ASP A 70 149.80 -49.32 74.42
CA ASP A 70 149.38 -50.72 74.20
C ASP A 70 150.56 -51.62 73.73
N GLY A 71 151.75 -51.39 74.26
CA GLY A 71 153.00 -52.07 73.86
C GLY A 71 153.65 -51.55 72.57
N SER A 72 153.02 -50.62 71.83
CA SER A 72 153.60 -49.99 70.63
C SER A 72 154.44 -48.75 70.96
N LEU A 73 155.50 -48.50 70.19
CA LEU A 73 156.26 -47.24 70.24
C LEU A 73 155.58 -46.07 69.50
N THR A 74 154.46 -46.32 68.80
CA THR A 74 153.73 -45.31 68.03
C THR A 74 152.67 -44.59 68.87
N GLN A 75 152.69 -43.27 68.88
CA GLN A 75 151.67 -42.43 69.53
C GLN A 75 150.26 -42.62 68.90
N PRO A 76 149.20 -42.83 69.69
CA PRO A 76 147.83 -42.95 69.18
C PRO A 76 147.26 -41.62 68.66
N VAL A 77 146.32 -41.71 67.71
CA VAL A 77 145.67 -40.56 67.02
C VAL A 77 144.16 -40.53 67.24
N ASN A 78 143.50 -41.69 67.14
CA ASN A 78 142.04 -41.81 67.20
C ASN A 78 141.51 -41.72 68.64
N ALA A 79 140.20 -41.51 68.79
CA ALA A 79 139.56 -41.64 70.08
C ALA A 79 139.62 -43.10 70.57
N GLY A 80 139.98 -43.30 71.84
CA GLY A 80 140.25 -44.61 72.41
C GLY A 80 140.91 -44.54 73.79
N THR A 81 141.13 -45.71 74.39
CA THR A 81 141.81 -45.89 75.67
C THR A 81 143.02 -46.78 75.44
N TYR A 82 144.18 -46.37 75.94
CA TYR A 82 145.49 -46.95 75.65
C TYR A 82 146.27 -47.14 76.97
N GLU A 83 146.81 -48.32 77.22
CA GLU A 83 147.74 -48.55 78.33
C GLU A 83 149.11 -47.92 78.01
N VAL A 84 149.68 -47.14 78.92
CA VAL A 84 150.95 -46.45 78.71
C VAL A 84 151.95 -46.79 79.79
N ILE A 85 153.06 -47.40 79.37
CA ILE A 85 154.13 -47.87 80.26
C ILE A 85 155.37 -47.02 80.03
N VAL A 86 155.97 -46.51 81.10
CA VAL A 86 157.27 -45.84 81.08
C VAL A 86 158.24 -46.61 81.95
N THR A 87 159.34 -47.10 81.36
CA THR A 87 160.34 -47.93 82.04
C THR A 87 161.73 -47.30 81.96
N VAL A 88 162.44 -47.23 83.09
CA VAL A 88 163.84 -46.83 83.19
C VAL A 88 164.76 -47.95 82.70
N ILE A 89 165.73 -47.59 81.86
CA ILE A 89 166.71 -48.50 81.29
C ILE A 89 168.10 -48.01 81.69
N ASP A 90 168.57 -48.48 82.84
CA ASP A 90 169.86 -48.10 83.45
C ASP A 90 170.56 -49.31 84.12
N ASP A 91 171.89 -49.30 84.19
CA ASP A 91 172.69 -50.39 84.78
C ASP A 91 172.71 -50.39 86.32
N THR A 92 172.35 -49.27 86.96
CA THR A 92 172.47 -49.06 88.42
C THR A 92 171.13 -48.76 89.11
N PHE A 93 170.19 -48.14 88.40
CA PHE A 93 168.85 -47.82 88.86
C PHE A 93 167.78 -48.72 88.20
N GLU A 94 166.64 -48.87 88.85
CA GLU A 94 165.46 -49.55 88.28
C GLU A 94 164.16 -48.87 88.71
N GLY A 95 163.20 -48.77 87.80
CA GLY A 95 161.90 -48.14 88.05
C GLY A 95 161.02 -48.16 86.81
N ALA A 96 159.72 -48.30 87.00
CA ALA A 96 158.73 -48.23 85.95
C ALA A 96 157.38 -47.75 86.51
N ASP A 97 156.56 -47.16 85.67
CA ASP A 97 155.17 -46.80 85.97
C ASP A 97 154.26 -47.17 84.79
N THR A 98 152.99 -47.42 85.08
CA THR A 98 151.95 -47.77 84.10
C THR A 98 150.69 -46.98 84.40
N ALA A 99 150.28 -46.14 83.45
CA ALA A 99 149.05 -45.35 83.53
C ALA A 99 148.19 -45.54 82.28
N THR A 100 146.89 -45.29 82.37
CA THR A 100 145.98 -45.39 81.23
C THR A 100 145.74 -44.02 80.60
N MET A 101 146.01 -43.90 79.31
CA MET A 101 145.75 -42.71 78.50
C MET A 101 144.41 -42.83 77.79
N VAL A 102 143.62 -41.75 77.78
CA VAL A 102 142.33 -41.69 77.10
C VAL A 102 142.31 -40.52 76.11
N ILE A 103 142.08 -40.83 74.84
CA ILE A 103 141.72 -39.83 73.82
C ILE A 103 140.19 -39.84 73.68
N SER A 104 139.54 -38.80 74.19
CA SER A 104 138.08 -38.66 74.11
C SER A 104 137.63 -38.24 72.70
N LYS A 105 136.41 -38.62 72.29
CA LYS A 105 135.82 -38.19 71.00
C LYS A 105 135.63 -36.67 70.95
N ALA A 106 135.79 -36.10 69.75
CA ALA A 106 135.49 -34.68 69.49
C ALA A 106 133.98 -34.46 69.34
N ASN A 107 133.47 -33.30 69.78
CA ASN A 107 132.08 -32.94 69.59
C ASN A 107 131.85 -32.44 68.15
N ALA A 108 130.84 -32.98 67.47
CA ALA A 108 130.37 -32.52 66.16
C ALA A 108 129.03 -31.79 66.26
N ILE A 109 128.79 -30.85 65.34
CA ILE A 109 127.58 -30.02 65.29
C ILE A 109 126.57 -30.64 64.33
N ILE A 110 125.28 -30.66 64.71
CA ILE A 110 124.16 -31.14 63.89
C ILE A 110 123.24 -29.95 63.55
N ASN A 111 123.22 -29.56 62.29
CA ASN A 111 122.34 -28.53 61.74
C ASN A 111 121.16 -29.20 61.03
N VAL A 112 119.96 -29.08 61.61
CA VAL A 112 118.70 -29.44 60.93
C VAL A 112 118.09 -28.16 60.37
N LEU A 113 117.63 -28.21 59.12
CA LEU A 113 116.76 -27.19 58.56
C LEU A 113 115.32 -27.61 58.88
N ASP A 114 114.76 -27.04 59.95
CA ASP A 114 113.41 -27.36 60.40
C ASP A 114 112.38 -26.74 59.44
N SER A 115 111.79 -27.57 58.56
CA SER A 115 110.62 -27.23 57.74
C SER A 115 109.34 -27.77 58.37
N VAL A 116 108.23 -27.05 58.17
CA VAL A 116 106.89 -27.56 58.42
C VAL A 116 106.36 -28.06 57.09
N GLU A 117 106.10 -29.36 57.01
CA GLU A 117 105.55 -29.99 55.81
C GLU A 117 104.03 -30.10 55.91
N VAL A 118 103.37 -30.39 54.79
CA VAL A 118 101.93 -30.68 54.72
C VAL A 118 101.73 -32.11 54.27
N TYR A 119 100.68 -32.78 54.76
CA TYR A 119 100.32 -34.13 54.35
C TYR A 119 100.10 -34.23 52.83
N ASP A 120 100.99 -34.93 52.12
CA ASP A 120 100.90 -35.23 50.69
C ASP A 120 100.63 -36.72 50.41
N GLY A 121 100.62 -37.55 51.47
CA GLY A 121 100.50 -39.00 51.40
C GLY A 121 101.81 -39.75 51.11
N THR A 122 102.97 -39.10 51.14
CA THR A 122 104.29 -39.73 50.93
C THR A 122 105.11 -39.81 52.23
N THR A 123 106.26 -40.50 52.20
CA THR A 123 107.18 -40.56 53.34
C THR A 123 108.10 -39.35 53.39
N GLN A 124 108.02 -38.58 54.47
CA GLN A 124 108.72 -37.30 54.61
C GLN A 124 109.92 -37.41 55.58
N SER A 125 110.95 -36.59 55.38
CA SER A 125 112.22 -36.69 56.11
C SER A 125 112.92 -35.34 56.32
N LEU A 126 113.48 -35.14 57.51
CA LEU A 126 114.29 -33.97 57.87
C LEU A 126 115.52 -33.80 56.95
N THR A 127 115.73 -32.57 56.49
CA THR A 127 116.99 -32.16 55.86
C THR A 127 117.99 -31.73 56.93
N LEU A 128 119.13 -32.43 57.02
CA LEU A 128 120.17 -32.17 58.01
C LEU A 128 121.57 -32.14 57.40
N SER A 129 122.52 -31.53 58.13
CA SER A 129 123.94 -31.50 57.82
C SER A 129 124.78 -31.55 59.10
N THR A 130 126.02 -32.01 58.98
CA THR A 130 126.97 -32.17 60.09
C THR A 130 128.20 -31.27 59.90
N PHE A 131 128.83 -30.86 61.01
CA PHE A 131 130.18 -30.29 60.99
C PHE A 131 131.10 -31.00 62.01
N PRO A 132 132.22 -31.61 61.58
CA PRO A 132 132.67 -31.79 60.19
C PRO A 132 131.65 -32.46 59.26
N SER A 133 131.76 -32.17 57.97
CA SER A 133 130.79 -32.61 56.96
C SER A 133 130.85 -34.12 56.71
N SER A 134 129.71 -34.69 56.35
CA SER A 134 129.56 -36.10 55.95
C SER A 134 129.82 -37.14 57.05
N LEU A 135 129.73 -36.74 58.33
CA LEU A 135 129.67 -37.68 59.44
C LEU A 135 128.37 -38.49 59.40
N SER A 136 128.47 -39.81 59.60
CA SER A 136 127.33 -40.73 59.67
C SER A 136 126.37 -40.39 60.81
N THR A 137 125.07 -40.37 60.51
CA THR A 137 124.01 -40.07 61.49
C THR A 137 122.97 -41.18 61.57
N ILE A 138 122.55 -41.54 62.77
CA ILE A 138 121.32 -42.31 63.02
C ILE A 138 120.21 -41.32 63.34
N VAL A 139 119.09 -41.37 62.62
CA VAL A 139 117.90 -40.53 62.82
C VAL A 139 116.73 -41.42 63.22
N THR A 140 115.92 -40.95 64.19
CA THR A 140 114.65 -41.59 64.57
C THR A 140 113.56 -40.54 64.79
N TYR A 141 112.31 -40.94 64.58
CA TYR A 141 111.08 -40.17 64.79
C TYR A 141 110.21 -40.92 65.80
N ASN A 142 109.82 -40.27 66.89
CA ASN A 142 109.17 -40.89 68.05
C ASN A 142 109.89 -42.17 68.55
N GLY A 143 111.22 -42.22 68.41
CA GLY A 143 112.08 -43.35 68.79
C GLY A 143 112.20 -44.48 67.76
N LEU A 144 111.55 -44.38 66.59
CA LEU A 144 111.60 -45.39 65.52
C LEU A 144 112.37 -44.87 64.29
N PRO A 145 113.04 -45.74 63.51
CA PRO A 145 113.76 -45.33 62.29
C PRO A 145 112.86 -45.15 61.05
N GLN A 146 111.54 -45.35 61.19
CA GLN A 146 110.59 -45.20 60.10
C GLN A 146 110.30 -43.72 59.81
N LEU A 147 110.23 -43.36 58.52
CA LEU A 147 109.82 -42.03 58.09
C LEU A 147 108.33 -41.76 58.39
N PRO A 148 107.98 -40.58 58.93
CA PRO A 148 106.61 -40.08 59.01
C PRO A 148 105.90 -40.02 57.65
N VAL A 149 104.56 -40.05 57.70
CA VAL A 149 103.66 -40.00 56.53
C VAL A 149 102.38 -39.21 56.85
N ASN A 150 101.74 -39.51 57.99
CA ASN A 150 100.52 -38.87 58.44
C ASN A 150 100.77 -37.46 59.01
N ALA A 151 99.71 -36.67 59.12
CA ALA A 151 99.76 -35.41 59.85
C ALA A 151 100.02 -35.64 61.35
N GLY A 152 100.85 -34.82 61.97
CA GLY A 152 101.22 -34.91 63.37
C GLY A 152 102.57 -34.25 63.71
N ASP A 153 102.82 -34.13 65.02
CA ASP A 153 104.11 -33.70 65.57
C ASP A 153 104.96 -34.95 65.92
N TYR A 154 106.15 -35.06 65.33
CA TYR A 154 107.06 -36.20 65.45
C TYR A 154 108.36 -35.77 66.15
N VAL A 155 108.58 -36.23 67.38
CA VAL A 155 109.79 -35.92 68.16
C VAL A 155 110.98 -36.64 67.53
N TYR A 156 111.92 -35.89 66.95
CA TYR A 156 113.10 -36.46 66.32
C TYR A 156 114.28 -36.59 67.29
N SER A 157 115.13 -37.58 67.04
CA SER A 157 116.43 -37.76 67.70
C SER A 157 117.49 -38.18 66.68
N ILE A 158 118.57 -37.42 66.63
CA ILE A 158 119.70 -37.58 65.70
C ILE A 158 120.96 -37.81 66.54
N THR A 159 121.71 -38.88 66.23
CA THR A 159 122.97 -39.24 66.91
C THR A 159 124.10 -39.42 65.90
N ILE A 160 125.27 -38.84 66.17
CA ILE A 160 126.50 -39.08 65.39
C ILE A 160 126.99 -40.52 65.63
N SER A 161 127.14 -41.28 64.55
CA SER A 161 127.64 -42.66 64.55
C SER A 161 129.00 -42.75 63.87
N ASP A 162 129.97 -42.02 64.44
CA ASP A 162 131.35 -41.92 63.96
C ASP A 162 132.35 -42.51 64.98
N VAL A 163 133.54 -42.91 64.53
CA VAL A 163 134.58 -43.49 65.39
C VAL A 163 135.30 -42.45 66.26
N ASN A 164 135.48 -41.22 65.77
CA ASN A 164 136.22 -40.13 66.41
C ASN A 164 135.34 -38.97 66.87
N TYR A 165 134.14 -38.82 66.30
CA TYR A 165 133.18 -37.76 66.66
C TYR A 165 131.96 -38.28 67.43
N GLN A 166 131.40 -37.41 68.26
CA GLN A 166 130.16 -37.62 69.02
C GLN A 166 129.25 -36.38 68.95
N GLY A 167 127.96 -36.58 69.14
CA GLY A 167 126.98 -35.49 69.18
C GLY A 167 125.55 -36.03 69.08
N THR A 168 124.61 -35.29 69.66
CA THR A 168 123.17 -35.58 69.59
C THR A 168 122.36 -34.30 69.41
N ARG A 169 121.22 -34.38 68.71
CA ARG A 169 120.22 -33.30 68.62
C ARG A 169 118.83 -33.90 68.61
N THR A 170 117.92 -33.31 69.36
CA THR A 170 116.48 -33.61 69.36
C THR A 170 115.69 -32.38 68.93
N GLY A 171 114.43 -32.60 68.54
CA GLY A 171 113.51 -31.55 68.12
C GLY A 171 112.14 -32.13 67.76
N VAL A 172 111.31 -31.37 67.07
CA VAL A 172 110.01 -31.82 66.55
C VAL A 172 109.96 -31.55 65.06
N PHE A 173 109.60 -32.58 64.28
CA PHE A 173 109.26 -32.49 62.87
C PHE A 173 107.74 -32.50 62.74
N ARG A 174 107.16 -31.55 62.03
CA ARG A 174 105.71 -31.31 62.01
C ARG A 174 105.17 -31.47 60.59
N ILE A 175 104.18 -32.35 60.46
CA ILE A 175 103.38 -32.52 59.24
C ILE A 175 102.00 -31.99 59.54
N GLU A 176 101.59 -30.91 58.88
CA GLU A 176 100.25 -30.33 59.02
C GLU A 176 99.23 -31.02 58.12
N LYS A 177 97.95 -30.87 58.48
CA LYS A 177 96.85 -31.47 57.72
C LYS A 177 96.68 -30.79 56.36
N ALA A 178 96.29 -31.58 55.36
CA ALA A 178 95.92 -31.04 54.06
C ALA A 178 94.49 -30.46 54.09
N GLN A 179 94.27 -29.38 53.33
CA GLN A 179 92.94 -28.81 53.15
C GLN A 179 92.11 -29.69 52.20
N ALA A 180 90.94 -30.13 52.66
CA ALA A 180 89.95 -30.86 51.85
C ALA A 180 88.93 -29.90 51.25
N ILE A 181 88.58 -30.12 49.98
CA ILE A 181 87.58 -29.31 49.28
C ILE A 181 86.20 -29.93 49.51
N LEU A 182 85.24 -29.10 49.94
CA LEU A 182 83.84 -29.49 50.14
C LEU A 182 82.99 -29.06 48.93
N SER A 183 82.12 -29.96 48.48
CA SER A 183 81.11 -29.72 47.44
C SER A 183 79.74 -30.09 48.00
N ILE A 184 79.05 -29.08 48.55
CA ILE A 184 77.71 -29.23 49.14
C ILE A 184 76.64 -28.92 48.10
N THR A 185 75.66 -29.81 47.97
CA THR A 185 74.54 -29.73 47.02
C THR A 185 73.22 -30.14 47.69
N ASP A 186 72.11 -30.05 46.95
CA ASP A 186 70.75 -30.28 47.45
C ASP A 186 70.35 -29.34 48.61
N THR A 187 70.73 -28.06 48.47
CA THR A 187 70.59 -27.01 49.49
C THR A 187 69.19 -26.40 49.59
N VAL A 188 68.29 -26.73 48.67
CA VAL A 188 66.87 -26.31 48.67
C VAL A 188 66.02 -27.54 48.36
N GLN A 189 65.16 -27.93 49.29
CA GLN A 189 64.29 -29.11 49.19
C GLN A 189 62.86 -28.76 49.60
N THR A 190 61.84 -29.39 49.02
CA THR A 190 60.44 -29.20 49.48
C THR A 190 60.11 -30.15 50.63
N TYR A 191 59.26 -29.71 51.55
CA TYR A 191 58.71 -30.53 52.64
C TYR A 191 58.07 -31.83 52.12
N SER A 192 58.40 -32.96 52.77
CA SER A 192 57.87 -34.30 52.44
C SER A 192 57.28 -35.05 53.63
N GLY A 193 57.36 -34.49 54.85
CA GLY A 193 57.06 -35.22 56.09
C GLY A 193 58.13 -36.25 56.50
N THR A 194 59.29 -36.25 55.86
CA THR A 194 60.44 -37.09 56.19
C THR A 194 61.69 -36.25 56.44
N ASN A 195 62.69 -36.83 57.12
CA ASN A 195 63.99 -36.20 57.34
C ASN A 195 64.62 -35.76 56.01
N ARG A 196 65.22 -34.56 56.00
CA ARG A 196 65.95 -33.97 54.89
C ARG A 196 67.41 -33.76 55.24
N SER A 197 68.28 -33.85 54.24
CA SER A 197 69.74 -33.78 54.41
C SER A 197 70.40 -33.24 53.14
N LEU A 198 71.46 -32.45 53.32
CA LEU A 198 72.36 -32.04 52.24
C LEU A 198 73.09 -33.23 51.62
N ASN A 199 73.44 -33.12 50.35
CA ASN A 199 74.40 -34.01 49.68
C ASN A 199 75.80 -33.40 49.76
N VAL A 200 76.69 -34.03 50.54
CA VAL A 200 78.06 -33.56 50.83
C VAL A 200 79.06 -34.46 50.13
N ASN A 201 79.92 -33.88 49.30
CA ASN A 201 81.02 -34.58 48.64
C ASN A 201 82.35 -33.91 49.00
N THR A 202 83.40 -34.73 49.13
CA THR A 202 84.75 -34.33 49.53
C THR A 202 85.75 -34.57 48.39
N LEU A 203 86.81 -33.76 48.34
CA LEU A 203 88.02 -34.04 47.56
C LEU A 203 89.26 -33.88 48.48
N PRO A 204 90.06 -34.93 48.73
CA PRO A 204 89.88 -36.33 48.31
C PRO A 204 88.53 -36.95 48.69
N ILE A 205 88.08 -37.91 47.88
CA ILE A 205 86.74 -38.52 48.01
C ILE A 205 86.69 -39.52 49.17
N GLY A 206 85.59 -39.49 49.93
CA GLY A 206 85.31 -40.43 51.02
C GLY A 206 85.85 -40.00 52.39
N LEU A 207 86.40 -38.79 52.51
CA LEU A 207 86.74 -38.21 53.82
C LEU A 207 85.49 -38.08 54.69
N SER A 208 85.62 -38.40 55.97
CA SER A 208 84.54 -38.33 56.96
C SER A 208 84.14 -36.89 57.26
N THR A 209 82.85 -36.60 57.34
CA THR A 209 82.30 -35.26 57.63
C THR A 209 81.22 -35.29 58.70
N VAL A 210 81.22 -34.32 59.59
CA VAL A 210 80.13 -34.04 60.53
C VAL A 210 79.26 -32.92 59.95
N VAL A 211 77.94 -33.09 59.97
CA VAL A 211 76.98 -32.08 59.50
C VAL A 211 76.03 -31.69 60.63
N THR A 212 75.81 -30.39 60.80
CA THR A 212 74.84 -29.84 61.76
C THR A 212 73.92 -28.81 61.10
N TYR A 213 72.69 -28.71 61.58
CA TYR A 213 71.64 -27.81 61.11
C TYR A 213 71.16 -26.95 62.28
N GLY A 214 71.37 -25.63 62.22
CA GLY A 214 71.13 -24.74 63.36
C GLY A 214 71.96 -25.07 64.61
N GLY A 215 73.11 -25.75 64.43
CA GLY A 215 73.93 -26.29 65.53
C GLY A 215 73.46 -27.64 66.10
N SER A 216 72.37 -28.23 65.60
CA SER A 216 71.92 -29.58 65.98
C SER A 216 72.40 -30.63 64.98
N SER A 217 72.68 -31.85 65.43
CA SER A 217 72.89 -33.01 64.55
C SER A 217 71.58 -33.67 64.10
N SER A 218 70.42 -33.17 64.54
CA SER A 218 69.12 -33.66 64.08
C SER A 218 68.84 -33.19 62.65
N LEU A 219 68.39 -34.12 61.79
CA LEU A 219 68.00 -33.81 60.41
C LEU A 219 66.70 -32.97 60.41
N PRO A 220 66.63 -31.85 59.66
CA PRO A 220 65.39 -31.11 59.48
C PRO A 220 64.26 -31.96 58.89
N VAL A 221 63.02 -31.64 59.26
CA VAL A 221 61.80 -32.25 58.70
C VAL A 221 60.83 -31.16 58.24
N ASN A 222 60.59 -30.17 59.10
CA ASN A 222 59.66 -29.07 58.85
C ASN A 222 60.18 -28.08 57.81
N ALA A 223 59.28 -27.28 57.24
CA ALA A 223 59.66 -26.15 56.40
C ALA A 223 60.32 -25.04 57.24
N GLY A 224 61.35 -24.41 56.68
CA GLY A 224 62.18 -23.41 57.36
C GLY A 224 63.51 -23.18 56.67
N THR A 225 64.27 -22.19 57.14
CA THR A 225 65.67 -21.96 56.73
C THR A 225 66.59 -22.35 57.88
N TYR A 226 67.57 -23.21 57.59
CA TYR A 226 68.51 -23.79 58.53
C TYR A 226 69.92 -23.39 58.16
N VAL A 227 70.69 -22.85 59.11
CA VAL A 227 72.13 -22.62 58.91
C VAL A 227 72.82 -23.98 59.05
N ALA A 228 73.28 -24.54 57.94
CA ALA A 228 73.92 -25.85 57.90
C ALA A 228 75.45 -25.70 57.88
N ARG A 229 76.15 -26.37 58.79
CA ARG A 229 77.61 -26.41 58.86
C ARG A 229 78.10 -27.84 58.64
N VAL A 230 79.09 -27.97 57.76
CA VAL A 230 79.81 -29.21 57.44
C VAL A 230 81.26 -29.04 57.87
N ASP A 231 81.79 -29.96 58.66
CA ASP A 231 83.18 -30.00 59.09
C ASP A 231 83.82 -31.35 58.73
N VAL A 232 85.06 -31.34 58.24
CA VAL A 232 85.83 -32.55 57.92
C VAL A 232 86.43 -33.12 59.22
N ASN A 233 86.18 -34.41 59.46
CA ASN A 233 86.59 -35.13 60.66
C ASN A 233 87.51 -36.30 60.29
N ASP A 234 88.69 -35.95 59.78
CA ASP A 234 89.71 -36.89 59.29
C ASP A 234 91.05 -36.71 60.04
N PRO A 235 91.88 -37.76 60.24
CA PRO A 235 93.19 -37.61 60.89
C PRO A 235 94.20 -36.76 60.10
N ASN A 236 94.18 -36.81 58.77
CA ASN A 236 95.16 -36.19 57.88
C ASN A 236 94.61 -34.97 57.12
N PHE A 237 93.30 -34.82 57.03
CA PHE A 237 92.63 -33.70 56.36
C PHE A 237 91.82 -32.82 57.32
N GLU A 238 91.67 -31.56 56.95
CA GLU A 238 90.78 -30.59 57.59
C GLU A 238 90.06 -29.72 56.56
N GLY A 239 89.01 -29.03 57.01
CA GLY A 239 88.17 -28.17 56.18
C GLY A 239 86.79 -28.01 56.79
N GLY A 240 86.11 -26.91 56.48
CA GLY A 240 84.76 -26.65 56.98
C GLY A 240 84.05 -25.57 56.17
N GLN A 241 82.73 -25.72 56.02
CA GLN A 241 81.90 -24.83 55.22
C GLN A 241 80.52 -24.65 55.87
N THR A 242 79.98 -23.44 55.81
CA THR A 242 78.61 -23.12 56.23
C THR A 242 77.78 -22.70 55.01
N VAL A 243 76.56 -23.20 54.92
CA VAL A 243 75.61 -22.93 53.82
C VAL A 243 74.20 -22.73 54.38
N SER A 244 73.35 -22.02 53.63
CA SER A 244 71.91 -21.97 53.92
C SER A 244 71.24 -23.22 53.35
N PHE A 245 70.57 -23.98 54.22
CA PHE A 245 69.73 -25.11 53.83
C PHE A 245 68.25 -24.72 53.97
N ILE A 246 67.49 -24.75 52.88
CA ILE A 246 66.09 -24.31 52.85
C ILE A 246 65.19 -25.52 52.65
N VAL A 247 64.24 -25.72 53.57
CA VAL A 247 63.10 -26.61 53.38
C VAL A 247 61.88 -25.76 53.06
N GLU A 248 61.43 -25.78 51.80
CA GLU A 248 60.26 -25.04 51.33
C GLU A 248 58.94 -25.70 51.74
N LYS A 249 57.88 -24.91 51.86
CA LYS A 249 56.53 -25.43 52.13
C LYS A 249 55.98 -26.19 50.93
N ALA A 250 55.42 -27.37 51.16
CA ALA A 250 54.74 -28.14 50.13
C ALA A 250 53.43 -27.45 49.70
N VAL A 251 53.13 -27.45 48.40
CA VAL A 251 51.86 -26.94 47.89
C VAL A 251 50.76 -27.97 48.13
N ALA A 252 49.73 -27.60 48.89
CA ALA A 252 48.60 -28.45 49.23
C ALA A 252 47.36 -28.07 48.40
N PRO A 253 46.78 -28.99 47.60
CA PRO A 253 45.53 -28.75 46.88
C PRO A 253 44.36 -28.38 47.80
N ILE A 254 43.58 -27.38 47.38
CA ILE A 254 42.33 -26.94 48.02
C ILE A 254 41.16 -27.32 47.09
N VAL A 255 40.20 -28.08 47.60
CA VAL A 255 38.95 -28.41 46.92
C VAL A 255 37.80 -27.72 47.64
N VAL A 256 36.99 -26.99 46.88
CA VAL A 256 35.83 -26.23 47.38
C VAL A 256 34.59 -26.71 46.64
N THR A 257 33.54 -27.03 47.38
CA THR A 257 32.21 -27.45 46.91
C THR A 257 31.14 -26.64 47.65
N ASP A 258 29.87 -26.84 47.30
CA ASP A 258 28.72 -26.11 47.89
C ASP A 258 28.85 -24.59 47.76
N THR A 259 28.99 -24.10 46.52
CA THR A 259 29.30 -22.69 46.20
C THR A 259 28.14 -21.91 45.57
N LEU A 260 26.94 -22.51 45.58
CA LEU A 260 25.71 -21.94 45.07
C LEU A 260 24.59 -22.22 46.08
N HIS A 261 24.10 -21.18 46.73
CA HIS A 261 22.99 -21.24 47.69
C HIS A 261 21.82 -20.37 47.22
N VAL A 262 20.65 -20.56 47.82
CA VAL A 262 19.52 -19.63 47.71
C VAL A 262 19.39 -18.89 49.05
N TYR A 263 18.99 -17.62 49.00
CA TYR A 263 18.73 -16.79 50.17
C TYR A 263 17.64 -17.42 51.07
N ASP A 264 17.93 -17.53 52.37
CA ASP A 264 16.98 -17.97 53.41
C ASP A 264 17.12 -17.16 54.72
N GLY A 265 17.85 -16.04 54.68
CA GLY A 265 18.18 -15.21 55.84
C GLY A 265 19.36 -15.69 56.70
N ASN A 266 19.87 -16.91 56.51
CA ASN A 266 20.99 -17.45 57.30
C ASN A 266 22.35 -17.22 56.61
N PRO A 267 23.46 -17.06 57.37
CA PRO A 267 24.79 -16.95 56.79
C PRO A 267 25.20 -18.20 56.01
N LYS A 268 25.84 -18.05 54.85
CA LYS A 268 26.25 -19.16 53.97
C LYS A 268 27.77 -19.31 53.90
N THR A 269 28.22 -20.56 53.94
CA THR A 269 29.64 -20.94 53.90
C THR A 269 29.84 -22.08 52.89
N PRO A 270 30.88 -22.08 52.06
CA PRO A 270 31.20 -23.20 51.19
C PRO A 270 31.83 -24.36 51.96
N SER A 271 31.74 -25.56 51.40
CA SER A 271 32.44 -26.73 51.91
C SER A 271 33.90 -26.73 51.41
N VAL A 272 34.87 -26.55 52.31
CA VAL A 272 36.30 -26.46 51.97
C VAL A 272 37.08 -27.66 52.53
N SER A 273 37.87 -28.29 51.67
CA SER A 273 38.73 -29.44 52.00
C SER A 273 40.13 -29.28 51.42
N THR A 274 41.11 -29.91 52.06
CA THR A 274 42.54 -29.81 51.76
C THR A 274 43.16 -31.20 51.55
N THR A 275 44.25 -31.27 50.80
CA THR A 275 45.09 -32.48 50.69
C THR A 275 46.54 -32.15 51.06
N PRO A 276 47.12 -32.72 52.14
CA PRO A 276 46.47 -33.57 53.15
C PRO A 276 45.28 -32.91 53.85
N SER A 277 44.39 -33.73 54.42
CA SER A 277 43.23 -33.26 55.16
C SER A 277 43.60 -32.66 56.53
N GLY A 278 42.75 -31.79 57.06
CA GLY A 278 42.92 -31.19 58.38
C GLY A 278 43.95 -30.04 58.44
N LEU A 279 44.50 -29.59 57.31
CA LEU A 279 45.30 -28.36 57.26
C LEU A 279 44.44 -27.15 57.62
N ALA A 280 44.91 -26.32 58.55
CA ALA A 280 44.28 -25.06 58.90
C ALA A 280 44.30 -24.07 57.72
N TYR A 281 43.20 -23.37 57.50
CA TYR A 281 43.04 -22.34 56.47
C TYR A 281 42.14 -21.21 56.97
N THR A 282 42.21 -20.05 56.31
CA THR A 282 41.20 -18.97 56.42
C THR A 282 40.41 -18.87 55.13
N VAL A 283 39.13 -18.51 55.23
CA VAL A 283 38.24 -18.17 54.12
C VAL A 283 37.78 -16.74 54.32
N THR A 284 37.86 -15.90 53.29
CA THR A 284 37.22 -14.58 53.27
C THR A 284 36.27 -14.43 52.08
N TYR A 285 35.29 -13.55 52.24
CA TYR A 285 34.25 -13.20 51.27
C TYR A 285 34.38 -11.71 50.97
N ASN A 286 34.84 -11.33 49.78
CA ASN A 286 35.20 -9.95 49.44
C ASN A 286 36.15 -9.31 50.49
N ASN A 287 37.17 -10.06 50.93
CA ASN A 287 38.10 -9.74 52.05
C ASN A 287 37.49 -9.76 53.48
N SER A 288 36.19 -9.99 53.68
CA SER A 288 35.62 -10.14 55.04
C SER A 288 35.70 -11.57 55.57
N LEU A 289 35.98 -11.74 56.86
CA LEU A 289 35.89 -13.03 57.56
C LEU A 289 34.44 -13.43 57.92
N THR A 290 33.47 -12.51 57.79
CA THR A 290 32.05 -12.78 58.09
C THR A 290 31.37 -13.50 56.91
N PRO A 291 30.77 -14.69 57.10
CA PRO A 291 30.00 -15.34 56.04
C PRO A 291 28.79 -14.50 55.62
N PRO A 292 28.52 -14.33 54.31
CA PRO A 292 27.45 -13.49 53.81
C PRO A 292 26.06 -14.10 54.03
N THR A 293 25.07 -13.23 54.27
CA THR A 293 23.64 -13.59 54.39
C THR A 293 22.82 -13.17 53.17
N GLN A 294 23.18 -12.06 52.52
CA GLN A 294 22.39 -11.44 51.45
C GLN A 294 22.61 -12.14 50.10
N ALA A 295 21.61 -12.06 49.22
CA ALA A 295 21.78 -12.48 47.84
C ALA A 295 22.86 -11.63 47.13
N GLY A 296 23.68 -12.27 46.29
CA GLY A 296 24.81 -11.63 45.62
C GLY A 296 25.86 -12.62 45.14
N THR A 297 26.92 -12.09 44.52
CA THR A 297 28.15 -12.83 44.20
C THR A 297 29.29 -12.29 45.05
N TYR A 298 30.02 -13.21 45.68
CA TYR A 298 31.12 -12.93 46.60
C TYR A 298 32.38 -13.61 46.08
N ASN A 299 33.50 -12.91 46.10
CA ASN A 299 34.81 -13.49 45.84
C ASN A 299 35.26 -14.24 47.11
N LEU A 300 35.45 -15.55 46.98
CA LEU A 300 36.10 -16.38 47.99
C LEU A 300 37.61 -16.33 47.81
N ASP A 301 38.32 -15.98 48.88
CA ASP A 301 39.76 -16.13 48.99
C ASP A 301 40.05 -17.12 50.13
N ILE A 302 40.59 -18.30 49.77
CA ILE A 302 41.02 -19.33 50.72
C ILE A 302 42.55 -19.35 50.79
N VAL A 303 43.12 -19.34 51.99
CA VAL A 303 44.58 -19.36 52.25
C VAL A 303 44.92 -20.42 53.30
N ILE A 304 45.87 -21.31 53.01
CA ILE A 304 46.36 -22.32 53.97
C ILE A 304 47.34 -21.68 54.97
N ASN A 305 47.00 -21.74 56.25
CA ASN A 305 47.76 -21.19 57.37
C ASN A 305 48.46 -22.32 58.13
N ASN A 306 49.38 -23.01 57.46
CA ASN A 306 50.13 -24.13 58.03
C ASN A 306 51.65 -23.85 58.06
N GLN A 307 52.37 -24.51 58.97
CA GLN A 307 53.83 -24.40 59.07
C GLN A 307 54.54 -25.01 57.85
N ASN A 308 54.11 -26.18 57.41
CA ASN A 308 54.80 -27.01 56.41
C ASN A 308 54.12 -27.00 55.03
N TYR A 309 52.87 -26.55 54.95
CA TYR A 309 52.08 -26.49 53.72
C TYR A 309 51.66 -25.06 53.38
N GLN A 310 51.50 -24.80 52.09
CA GLN A 310 51.01 -23.55 51.52
C GLN A 310 50.01 -23.82 50.40
N GLY A 311 49.15 -22.84 50.10
CA GLY A 311 48.17 -22.93 49.03
C GLY A 311 47.16 -21.80 49.13
N THR A 312 46.74 -21.27 47.99
CA THR A 312 45.64 -20.31 47.88
C THR A 312 44.64 -20.78 46.84
N ARG A 313 43.38 -20.35 46.96
CA ARG A 313 42.34 -20.59 45.95
C ARG A 313 41.38 -19.41 45.94
N HIS A 314 41.13 -18.88 44.74
CA HIS A 314 40.28 -17.73 44.48
C HIS A 314 39.14 -18.16 43.56
N MET A 315 37.88 -17.90 43.90
CA MET A 315 36.71 -18.25 43.08
C MET A 315 35.43 -17.49 43.49
N GLY A 316 34.40 -17.52 42.66
CA GLY A 316 33.08 -16.98 43.00
C GLY A 316 32.27 -17.89 43.95
N PHE A 317 31.41 -17.26 44.74
CA PHE A 317 30.41 -17.87 45.62
C PHE A 317 29.11 -17.10 45.46
N VAL A 318 28.01 -17.80 45.18
CA VAL A 318 26.75 -17.18 44.75
C VAL A 318 25.64 -17.52 45.74
N ILE A 319 24.98 -16.49 46.26
CA ILE A 319 23.69 -16.61 46.95
C ILE A 319 22.64 -16.04 45.99
N GLU A 320 21.81 -16.89 45.40
CA GLU A 320 20.71 -16.44 44.55
C GLU A 320 19.59 -15.80 45.37
N LYS A 321 18.92 -14.80 44.77
CA LYS A 321 17.66 -14.26 45.30
C LYS A 321 16.62 -15.38 45.41
N ALA A 322 15.87 -15.42 46.50
CA ALA A 322 14.82 -16.41 46.72
C ALA A 322 13.59 -16.15 45.85
N PRO A 323 12.94 -17.19 45.28
CA PRO A 323 11.71 -17.02 44.51
C PRO A 323 10.53 -16.62 45.42
N VAL A 324 9.70 -15.70 44.95
CA VAL A 324 8.40 -15.35 45.53
C VAL A 324 7.33 -15.52 44.47
N GLU A 325 6.32 -16.34 44.76
CA GLU A 325 5.18 -16.54 43.87
C GLU A 325 4.24 -15.34 43.93
N LEU A 326 3.71 -14.98 42.76
CA LEU A 326 2.83 -13.84 42.56
C LEU A 326 1.50 -14.30 41.95
N THR A 327 0.40 -13.95 42.62
CA THR A 327 -0.97 -14.20 42.19
C THR A 327 -1.65 -12.87 41.89
N ILE A 328 -2.32 -12.78 40.74
CA ILE A 328 -3.04 -11.59 40.27
C ILE A 328 -4.53 -11.95 40.17
N SER A 329 -5.41 -11.18 40.80
CA SER A 329 -6.87 -11.26 40.65
C SER A 329 -7.46 -9.94 40.19
N ASP A 330 -8.78 -9.91 40.00
CA ASP A 330 -9.56 -8.71 39.67
C ASP A 330 -9.12 -8.08 38.32
N THR A 331 -9.02 -8.94 37.31
CA THR A 331 -8.51 -8.63 35.96
C THR A 331 -9.58 -8.17 34.97
N SER A 332 -10.85 -8.01 35.39
CA SER A 332 -11.95 -7.64 34.49
C SER A 332 -12.95 -6.70 35.17
N TYR A 333 -13.15 -5.53 34.59
CA TYR A 333 -14.11 -4.51 35.03
C TYR A 333 -15.02 -4.06 33.86
N ILE A 334 -16.03 -3.27 34.20
CA ILE A 334 -16.76 -2.39 33.28
C ILE A 334 -16.35 -0.96 33.62
N TYR A 335 -16.22 -0.10 32.62
CA TYR A 335 -15.91 1.32 32.79
C TYR A 335 -16.94 2.02 33.69
N ASP A 336 -16.47 2.79 34.67
CA ASP A 336 -17.32 3.62 35.55
C ASP A 336 -16.71 5.00 35.87
N GLY A 337 -15.66 5.41 35.12
CA GLY A 337 -14.92 6.65 35.33
C GLY A 337 -13.92 6.64 36.49
N ASN A 338 -13.78 5.53 37.24
CA ASN A 338 -12.79 5.40 38.32
C ASN A 338 -11.65 4.46 37.91
N ALA A 339 -10.42 4.80 38.33
CA ALA A 339 -9.23 4.00 38.07
C ALA A 339 -9.37 2.55 38.58
N LYS A 340 -8.92 1.58 37.77
CA LYS A 340 -8.99 0.14 38.07
C LYS A 340 -7.59 -0.45 38.18
N SER A 341 -7.27 -1.01 39.34
CA SER A 341 -6.06 -1.79 39.59
C SER A 341 -6.42 -3.26 39.79
N ILE A 342 -5.58 -4.17 39.31
CA ILE A 342 -5.61 -5.57 39.76
C ILE A 342 -5.31 -5.67 41.26
N THR A 343 -5.74 -6.77 41.88
CA THR A 343 -5.26 -7.15 43.22
C THR A 343 -4.03 -8.05 43.06
N LEU A 344 -2.95 -7.74 43.77
CA LEU A 344 -1.72 -8.53 43.79
C LEU A 344 -1.54 -9.19 45.16
N ALA A 345 -1.23 -10.49 45.16
CA ALA A 345 -0.85 -11.23 46.37
C ALA A 345 0.50 -11.95 46.17
N THR A 346 1.36 -11.86 47.17
CA THR A 346 2.68 -12.52 47.25
C THR A 346 2.61 -13.76 48.14
N SER A 347 3.42 -14.79 47.86
CA SER A 347 3.55 -15.97 48.75
C SER A 347 4.28 -15.68 50.07
N LEU A 348 4.85 -14.48 50.21
CA LEU A 348 5.55 -14.00 51.40
C LEU A 348 5.02 -12.60 51.76
N ALA A 349 4.69 -12.37 53.03
CA ALA A 349 4.14 -11.10 53.49
C ALA A 349 5.19 -9.97 53.48
N ASN A 350 4.72 -8.72 53.33
CA ASN A 350 5.52 -7.49 53.35
C ASN A 350 6.60 -7.38 52.27
N VAL A 351 6.50 -8.14 51.16
CA VAL A 351 7.42 -8.05 50.03
C VAL A 351 7.11 -6.83 49.17
N ASN A 352 8.11 -5.99 48.91
CA ASN A 352 7.99 -4.83 48.03
C ASN A 352 7.79 -5.28 46.57
N THR A 353 6.74 -4.75 45.95
CA THR A 353 6.36 -5.07 44.57
C THR A 353 6.04 -3.81 43.77
N GLN A 354 6.21 -3.91 42.46
CA GLN A 354 5.80 -2.90 41.48
C GLN A 354 4.81 -3.55 40.52
N VAL A 355 3.78 -2.81 40.11
CA VAL A 355 2.85 -3.18 39.05
C VAL A 355 2.89 -2.10 37.98
N THR A 356 2.92 -2.51 36.71
CA THR A 356 2.78 -1.62 35.55
C THR A 356 1.71 -2.11 34.60
N TYR A 357 1.06 -1.17 33.93
CA TYR A 357 0.03 -1.34 32.91
C TYR A 357 0.58 -0.76 31.60
N ASP A 358 0.80 -1.61 30.59
CA ASP A 358 1.50 -1.27 29.34
C ASP A 358 2.87 -0.58 29.55
N GLY A 359 3.55 -0.96 30.64
CA GLY A 359 4.84 -0.39 31.07
C GLY A 359 4.74 0.91 31.88
N SER A 360 3.56 1.52 32.01
CA SER A 360 3.33 2.69 32.87
C SER A 360 2.95 2.29 34.30
N SER A 361 3.31 3.10 35.30
CA SER A 361 2.81 2.96 36.68
C SER A 361 1.47 3.67 36.93
N SER A 362 0.89 4.33 35.92
CA SER A 362 -0.45 4.92 36.00
C SER A 362 -1.52 3.85 36.04
N ILE A 363 -2.42 3.89 37.02
CA ILE A 363 -3.57 2.98 37.11
C ILE A 363 -4.58 3.36 36.01
N PRO A 364 -4.97 2.44 35.09
CA PRO A 364 -5.89 2.76 34.00
C PRO A 364 -7.29 3.16 34.45
N VAL A 365 -7.93 4.05 33.70
CA VAL A 365 -9.33 4.49 33.92
C VAL A 365 -10.23 4.04 32.77
N ASP A 366 -9.76 4.29 31.54
CA ASP A 366 -10.52 4.10 30.31
C ASP A 366 -10.70 2.64 29.89
N ALA A 367 -11.67 2.37 29.03
CA ALA A 367 -11.95 1.05 28.49
C ALA A 367 -10.83 0.59 27.55
N GLY A 368 -10.31 -0.61 27.78
CA GLY A 368 -9.14 -1.13 27.09
C GLY A 368 -8.72 -2.51 27.56
N ILE A 369 -7.61 -3.00 26.99
CA ILE A 369 -6.92 -4.22 27.40
C ILE A 369 -5.47 -3.83 27.68
N TYR A 370 -5.11 -3.80 28.97
CA TYR A 370 -3.81 -3.33 29.44
C TYR A 370 -2.93 -4.52 29.82
N ALA A 371 -1.71 -4.59 29.30
CA ALA A 371 -0.74 -5.62 29.66
C ALA A 371 -0.20 -5.35 31.07
N VAL A 372 -0.49 -6.25 32.01
CA VAL A 372 -0.07 -6.14 33.41
C VAL A 372 1.25 -6.87 33.58
N VAL A 373 2.25 -6.18 34.13
CA VAL A 373 3.48 -6.80 34.65
C VAL A 373 3.60 -6.45 36.13
N ALA A 374 3.60 -7.47 36.98
CA ALA A 374 3.88 -7.35 38.40
C ALA A 374 5.26 -7.97 38.71
N SER A 375 6.10 -7.28 39.48
CA SER A 375 7.46 -7.71 39.81
C SER A 375 7.83 -7.43 41.26
N VAL A 376 8.64 -8.30 41.85
CA VAL A 376 9.28 -8.08 43.17
C VAL A 376 10.48 -7.14 43.00
N VAL A 377 10.56 -6.11 43.85
CA VAL A 377 11.59 -5.07 43.79
C VAL A 377 12.36 -5.06 45.12
N GLU A 378 13.15 -6.12 45.33
CA GLU A 378 13.99 -6.30 46.52
C GLU A 378 15.35 -6.89 46.21
N ASP A 379 16.34 -6.67 47.09
CA ASP A 379 17.69 -7.17 46.95
C ASP A 379 17.80 -8.69 47.12
N ASN A 380 16.98 -9.29 47.98
CA ASN A 380 17.07 -10.72 48.34
C ASN A 380 16.04 -11.63 47.68
N TYR A 381 15.02 -11.08 47.00
CA TYR A 381 13.91 -11.84 46.43
C TYR A 381 13.73 -11.58 44.92
N LYS A 382 13.22 -12.58 44.21
CA LYS A 382 12.92 -12.51 42.76
C LYS A 382 11.52 -13.06 42.48
N GLY A 383 10.77 -12.40 41.62
CA GLY A 383 9.43 -12.82 41.20
C GLY A 383 8.88 -11.88 40.14
N THR A 384 8.22 -12.42 39.12
CA THR A 384 7.58 -11.64 38.06
C THR A 384 6.37 -12.40 37.53
N LYS A 385 5.27 -11.71 37.27
CA LYS A 385 4.02 -12.28 36.76
C LYS A 385 3.38 -11.34 35.76
N ASN A 386 3.08 -11.88 34.58
CA ASN A 386 2.38 -11.17 33.54
C ASN A 386 0.89 -11.57 33.56
N SER A 387 0.00 -10.62 33.26
CA SER A 387 -1.45 -10.81 33.15
C SER A 387 -2.03 -9.73 32.22
N THR A 388 -3.34 -9.64 32.12
CA THR A 388 -4.05 -8.57 31.40
C THR A 388 -5.16 -8.01 32.27
N LEU A 389 -5.30 -6.68 32.31
CA LEU A 389 -6.44 -5.99 32.89
C LEU A 389 -7.38 -5.59 31.75
N ILE A 390 -8.63 -6.05 31.80
CA ILE A 390 -9.67 -5.74 30.80
C ILE A 390 -10.69 -4.79 31.42
N ILE A 391 -10.76 -3.56 30.92
CA ILE A 391 -11.83 -2.61 31.26
C ILE A 391 -12.78 -2.59 30.07
N ARG A 392 -13.96 -3.21 30.21
CA ARG A 392 -14.97 -3.29 29.15
C ARG A 392 -15.70 -1.96 29.02
N LYS A 393 -16.02 -1.54 27.79
CA LYS A 393 -16.87 -0.37 27.55
C LYS A 393 -18.20 -0.51 28.29
N ALA A 394 -18.68 0.57 28.86
CA ALA A 394 -19.97 0.60 29.56
C ALA A 394 -21.13 0.69 28.56
N SER A 395 -22.22 -0.01 28.83
CA SER A 395 -23.46 0.14 28.06
C SER A 395 -24.10 1.50 28.35
N ALA A 396 -24.19 2.35 27.33
CA ALA A 396 -24.93 3.62 27.38
C ALA A 396 -26.23 3.51 26.56
N LEU A 397 -27.28 4.17 27.07
CA LEU A 397 -28.60 4.18 26.42
C LEU A 397 -28.62 5.22 25.30
N VAL A 398 -29.08 4.83 24.12
CA VAL A 398 -29.39 5.75 23.02
C VAL A 398 -30.90 5.96 22.98
N ASN A 399 -31.35 7.14 23.39
CA ASN A 399 -32.74 7.56 23.34
C ASN A 399 -33.05 8.06 21.92
N LEU A 400 -33.62 7.17 21.12
CA LEU A 400 -34.07 7.40 19.75
C LEU A 400 -35.51 6.89 19.61
N GLN A 401 -36.37 7.64 18.94
CA GLN A 401 -37.78 7.32 18.70
C GLN A 401 -38.18 7.67 17.27
N ASP A 402 -39.27 7.05 16.78
CA ASP A 402 -39.84 7.35 15.47
C ASP A 402 -40.23 8.83 15.38
N GLN A 403 -39.92 9.46 14.25
CA GLN A 403 -40.08 10.89 14.02
C GLN A 403 -40.74 11.13 12.66
N SER A 404 -41.59 12.16 12.59
CA SER A 404 -42.34 12.50 11.38
C SER A 404 -42.18 13.97 11.04
N PHE A 405 -41.84 14.24 9.78
CA PHE A 405 -41.68 15.57 9.21
C PHE A 405 -42.59 15.74 7.99
N VAL A 406 -42.89 16.98 7.63
CA VAL A 406 -43.58 17.34 6.38
C VAL A 406 -42.53 17.91 5.43
N TYR A 407 -42.53 17.48 4.16
CA TYR A 407 -41.58 17.95 3.16
C TYR A 407 -41.64 19.48 3.02
N ASN A 408 -40.50 20.13 3.26
CA ASN A 408 -40.33 21.58 3.13
C ASN A 408 -39.11 21.96 2.26
N GLY A 409 -38.47 21.00 1.60
CA GLY A 409 -37.27 21.19 0.79
C GLY A 409 -35.95 21.31 1.56
N GLN A 410 -35.96 21.20 2.90
CA GLN A 410 -34.76 21.23 3.73
C GLN A 410 -34.33 19.83 4.18
N GLN A 411 -33.06 19.70 4.60
CA GLN A 411 -32.55 18.50 5.26
C GLN A 411 -33.18 18.31 6.64
N GLN A 412 -33.63 17.10 6.94
CA GLN A 412 -34.24 16.70 8.21
C GLN A 412 -33.25 15.85 9.01
N SER A 413 -32.98 16.26 10.25
CA SER A 413 -32.15 15.51 11.20
C SER A 413 -33.00 14.87 12.28
N ALA A 414 -32.79 13.59 12.56
CA ALA A 414 -33.38 12.93 13.72
C ALA A 414 -32.84 13.54 15.01
N ASN A 415 -33.73 13.91 15.93
CA ASN A 415 -33.36 14.19 17.32
C ASN A 415 -33.00 12.85 18.00
N VAL A 416 -31.83 12.82 18.64
CA VAL A 416 -31.29 11.66 19.36
C VAL A 416 -30.48 12.15 20.55
N THR A 417 -30.61 11.46 21.68
CA THR A 417 -29.85 11.79 22.89
C THR A 417 -29.29 10.52 23.53
N THR A 418 -28.27 10.67 24.38
CA THR A 418 -27.62 9.56 25.08
C THR A 418 -27.78 9.66 26.59
N GLN A 419 -27.63 8.54 27.29
CA GLN A 419 -27.40 8.52 28.73
C GLN A 419 -26.21 7.59 29.05
N PRO A 420 -25.06 8.11 29.56
CA PRO A 420 -24.75 9.53 29.85
C PRO A 420 -24.94 10.50 28.68
N ALA A 421 -25.24 11.76 29.00
CA ALA A 421 -25.56 12.78 28.00
C ALA A 421 -24.31 13.35 27.32
N GLY A 422 -24.43 13.65 26.02
CA GLY A 422 -23.35 14.27 25.24
C GLY A 422 -22.29 13.30 24.70
N LEU A 423 -22.56 11.99 24.69
CA LEU A 423 -21.66 11.02 24.07
C LEU A 423 -21.68 11.18 22.53
N PRO A 424 -20.53 11.04 21.85
CA PRO A 424 -20.46 11.10 20.40
C PRO A 424 -21.28 9.99 19.74
N LEU A 425 -22.01 10.35 18.68
CA LEU A 425 -22.87 9.45 17.92
C LEU A 425 -22.55 9.51 16.42
N ASN A 426 -22.46 8.34 15.79
CA ASN A 426 -22.59 8.20 14.35
C ASN A 426 -24.07 7.91 14.06
N VAL A 427 -24.75 8.83 13.37
CA VAL A 427 -26.17 8.69 12.98
C VAL A 427 -26.24 8.44 11.48
N LEU A 428 -26.91 7.36 11.09
CA LEU A 428 -27.08 6.93 9.70
C LEU A 428 -28.56 6.85 9.33
N TYR A 429 -28.90 7.23 8.10
CA TYR A 429 -30.24 7.17 7.53
C TYR A 429 -30.21 6.21 6.34
N ASN A 430 -30.93 5.08 6.44
CA ASN A 430 -30.81 3.95 5.51
C ASN A 430 -29.36 3.48 5.28
N GLY A 431 -28.49 3.65 6.30
CA GLY A 431 -27.07 3.27 6.25
C GLY A 431 -26.10 4.34 5.71
N ASN A 432 -26.58 5.53 5.31
CA ASN A 432 -25.76 6.64 4.83
C ASN A 432 -25.73 7.81 5.84
N VAL A 433 -24.72 8.67 5.79
CA VAL A 433 -24.60 9.88 6.63
C VAL A 433 -25.43 11.06 6.12
N ASP A 434 -25.83 11.04 4.84
CA ASP A 434 -26.58 12.13 4.22
C ASP A 434 -27.98 12.30 4.86
N LEU A 435 -28.32 13.55 5.21
CA LEU A 435 -29.59 13.88 5.83
C LEU A 435 -30.76 13.76 4.84
N PRO A 436 -31.87 13.08 5.19
CA PRO A 436 -33.09 13.02 4.39
C PRO A 436 -33.63 14.39 3.97
N VAL A 437 -34.06 14.51 2.72
CA VAL A 437 -34.77 15.70 2.20
C VAL A 437 -36.12 15.29 1.60
N ASN A 438 -36.13 14.26 0.75
CA ASN A 438 -37.30 13.81 0.00
C ASN A 438 -38.29 13.00 0.86
N VAL A 439 -39.53 12.92 0.39
CA VAL A 439 -40.59 12.06 0.95
C VAL A 439 -40.16 10.59 0.93
N GLY A 440 -40.40 9.91 2.04
CA GLY A 440 -39.98 8.52 2.21
C GLY A 440 -39.93 8.09 3.68
N SER A 441 -39.56 6.82 3.88
CA SER A 441 -39.27 6.24 5.19
C SER A 441 -37.78 5.93 5.26
N TYR A 442 -37.12 6.41 6.32
CA TYR A 442 -35.68 6.31 6.52
C TYR A 442 -35.41 5.64 7.87
N ILE A 443 -34.79 4.46 7.83
CA ILE A 443 -34.33 3.77 9.04
C ILE A 443 -33.14 4.55 9.58
N ILE A 444 -33.38 5.24 10.70
CA ILE A 444 -32.33 5.88 11.51
C ILE A 444 -31.61 4.77 12.26
N THR A 445 -30.29 4.74 12.20
CA THR A 445 -29.44 3.93 13.07
C THR A 445 -28.44 4.85 13.75
N ALA A 446 -28.53 4.99 15.07
CA ALA A 446 -27.63 5.80 15.88
C ALA A 446 -26.72 4.89 16.71
N ILE A 447 -25.41 5.04 16.57
CA ILE A 447 -24.37 4.20 17.20
C ILE A 447 -23.42 5.08 18.00
N ILE A 448 -23.14 4.72 19.24
CA ILE A 448 -22.18 5.44 20.09
C ILE A 448 -20.75 5.23 19.56
N ASN A 449 -20.06 6.34 19.29
CA ASN A 449 -18.71 6.38 18.73
C ASN A 449 -17.72 6.93 19.77
N ASP A 450 -17.73 6.31 20.94
CA ASP A 450 -17.02 6.74 22.15
C ASP A 450 -15.95 5.70 22.55
N GLU A 451 -14.84 6.11 23.16
CA GLU A 451 -13.78 5.19 23.58
C GLU A 451 -14.20 4.32 24.77
N ASN A 452 -15.01 4.86 25.68
CA ASN A 452 -15.40 4.27 26.96
C ASN A 452 -16.81 3.66 26.98
N TYR A 453 -17.70 4.10 26.09
CA TYR A 453 -19.09 3.65 26.02
C TYR A 453 -19.42 2.88 24.74
N THR A 454 -20.44 2.04 24.83
CA THR A 454 -21.04 1.32 23.70
C THR A 454 -22.56 1.33 23.80
N GLY A 455 -23.24 1.41 22.67
CA GLY A 455 -24.69 1.47 22.58
C GLY A 455 -25.15 1.79 21.17
N ASN A 456 -26.36 1.35 20.82
CA ASN A 456 -27.01 1.70 19.57
C ASN A 456 -28.53 1.68 19.74
N ALA A 457 -29.23 2.37 18.85
CA ALA A 457 -30.68 2.28 18.70
C ALA A 457 -31.08 2.48 17.22
N GLN A 458 -32.25 1.96 16.87
CA GLN A 458 -32.87 2.17 15.56
C GLN A 458 -34.30 2.70 15.72
N ALA A 459 -34.71 3.54 14.77
CA ALA A 459 -36.07 4.08 14.65
C ALA A 459 -36.32 4.55 13.21
N THR A 460 -37.49 5.11 12.94
CA THR A 460 -37.93 5.54 11.61
C THR A 460 -38.10 7.05 11.55
N LEU A 461 -37.41 7.71 10.60
CA LEU A 461 -37.75 9.07 10.17
C LEU A 461 -38.67 8.96 8.96
N THR A 462 -39.91 9.43 9.09
CA THR A 462 -40.86 9.52 7.97
C THR A 462 -40.93 10.96 7.48
N VAL A 463 -40.64 11.20 6.20
CA VAL A 463 -40.94 12.48 5.55
C VAL A 463 -42.22 12.31 4.76
N THR A 464 -43.28 13.02 5.17
CA THR A 464 -44.60 13.03 4.56
C THR A 464 -44.73 14.15 3.52
N LYS A 465 -45.68 14.03 2.59
CA LYS A 465 -45.81 14.98 1.48
C LYS A 465 -46.14 16.41 1.92
N GLY A 466 -45.48 17.37 1.27
CA GLY A 466 -45.78 18.80 1.42
C GLY A 466 -47.10 19.15 0.73
N ARG A 467 -47.87 20.06 1.32
CA ARG A 467 -49.14 20.54 0.72
C ARG A 467 -48.88 21.69 -0.25
N ALA A 468 -49.01 21.40 -1.54
CA ALA A 468 -48.96 22.41 -2.59
C ALA A 468 -50.32 23.10 -2.75
N HIS A 469 -50.34 24.21 -3.48
CA HIS A 469 -51.56 24.88 -3.93
C HIS A 469 -51.59 24.95 -5.46
N ILE A 470 -52.76 24.76 -6.07
CA ILE A 470 -52.99 24.89 -7.51
C ILE A 470 -53.83 26.15 -7.75
N ILE A 471 -53.43 26.99 -8.70
CA ILE A 471 -54.13 28.19 -9.12
C ILE A 471 -54.44 28.05 -10.62
N ALA A 472 -55.71 28.09 -10.99
CA ALA A 472 -56.14 28.04 -12.39
C ALA A 472 -56.40 29.44 -12.97
N MET A 473 -56.07 29.60 -14.25
CA MET A 473 -56.29 30.78 -15.08
C MET A 473 -57.06 30.36 -16.35
N ASP A 474 -57.53 31.33 -17.13
CA ASP A 474 -58.23 31.08 -18.40
C ASP A 474 -59.48 30.18 -18.27
N LEU A 475 -60.17 30.27 -17.14
CA LEU A 475 -61.34 29.46 -16.77
C LEU A 475 -62.57 29.66 -17.68
N VAL A 476 -62.56 30.71 -18.51
CA VAL A 476 -63.58 30.93 -19.55
C VAL A 476 -62.85 31.17 -20.88
N GLN A 477 -63.20 30.40 -21.90
CA GLN A 477 -62.69 30.51 -23.27
C GLN A 477 -63.85 30.47 -24.26
N GLU A 478 -63.59 30.80 -25.53
CA GLU A 478 -64.56 30.68 -26.63
C GLU A 478 -64.19 29.52 -27.56
N TYR A 479 -65.21 28.91 -28.17
CA TYR A 479 -65.06 27.84 -29.15
C TYR A 479 -64.34 28.33 -30.42
N ASP A 480 -63.25 27.67 -30.80
CA ASP A 480 -62.45 27.98 -32.01
C ASP A 480 -62.11 26.74 -32.85
N GLN A 481 -62.84 25.64 -32.62
CA GLN A 481 -62.62 24.30 -33.21
C GLN A 481 -61.35 23.57 -32.71
N GLY A 482 -60.52 24.19 -31.87
CA GLY A 482 -59.33 23.58 -31.27
C GLY A 482 -59.59 22.83 -29.95
N GLU A 483 -58.62 22.02 -29.52
CA GLU A 483 -58.57 21.53 -28.14
C GLU A 483 -58.35 22.68 -27.16
N LYS A 484 -59.15 22.73 -26.09
CA LYS A 484 -59.03 23.73 -25.03
C LYS A 484 -58.47 23.13 -23.75
N THR A 485 -57.75 23.96 -22.99
CA THR A 485 -57.24 23.64 -21.67
C THR A 485 -57.21 24.92 -20.84
N LEU A 486 -57.47 24.81 -19.54
CA LEU A 486 -57.13 25.89 -18.62
C LEU A 486 -55.60 25.93 -18.40
N THR A 487 -55.08 27.08 -17.98
CA THR A 487 -53.68 27.24 -17.56
C THR A 487 -53.60 27.05 -16.04
N VAL A 488 -52.57 26.34 -15.54
CA VAL A 488 -52.32 26.22 -14.09
C VAL A 488 -50.96 26.77 -13.69
N GLN A 489 -50.91 27.32 -12.49
CA GLN A 489 -49.69 27.59 -11.73
C GLN A 489 -49.77 26.88 -10.38
N THR A 490 -48.63 26.59 -9.79
CA THR A 490 -48.53 25.91 -8.48
C THR A 490 -47.72 26.75 -7.49
N VAL A 491 -47.96 26.52 -6.19
CA VAL A 491 -47.08 26.97 -5.11
C VAL A 491 -46.67 25.75 -4.28
N PRO A 492 -45.38 25.36 -4.24
CA PRO A 492 -44.25 25.95 -4.99
C PRO A 492 -44.41 25.81 -6.50
N THR A 493 -43.67 26.61 -7.26
CA THR A 493 -43.80 26.74 -8.72
C THR A 493 -43.27 25.53 -9.49
N ALA A 494 -43.74 25.37 -10.72
CA ALA A 494 -43.31 24.36 -11.69
C ALA A 494 -43.51 22.88 -11.27
N LEU A 495 -44.45 22.59 -10.37
CA LEU A 495 -44.89 21.20 -10.14
C LEU A 495 -45.75 20.71 -11.31
N ALA A 496 -45.61 19.44 -11.70
CA ALA A 496 -46.46 18.84 -12.73
C ALA A 496 -47.89 18.60 -12.20
N VAL A 497 -48.89 18.76 -13.07
CA VAL A 497 -50.32 18.65 -12.72
C VAL A 497 -51.06 17.79 -13.76
N ASP A 498 -51.73 16.74 -13.31
CA ASP A 498 -52.75 16.00 -14.06
C ASP A 498 -54.01 16.89 -14.16
N LEU A 499 -54.53 17.09 -15.37
CA LEU A 499 -55.76 17.84 -15.61
C LEU A 499 -56.77 16.93 -16.29
N ARG A 500 -57.87 16.64 -15.59
CA ARG A 500 -58.95 15.78 -16.10
C ARG A 500 -60.25 16.53 -16.21
N TYR A 501 -60.80 16.57 -17.42
CA TYR A 501 -62.04 17.24 -17.78
C TYR A 501 -63.17 16.22 -17.69
N ASN A 502 -64.13 16.42 -16.78
CA ASN A 502 -65.18 15.46 -16.43
C ASN A 502 -64.61 14.06 -16.13
N GLY A 503 -63.46 14.00 -15.42
CA GLY A 503 -62.77 12.75 -15.05
C GLY A 503 -61.85 12.13 -16.12
N VAL A 504 -61.81 12.64 -17.36
CA VAL A 504 -60.95 12.11 -18.44
C VAL A 504 -59.84 13.08 -18.87
N ALA A 505 -58.69 12.55 -19.28
CA ALA A 505 -57.53 13.37 -19.69
C ALA A 505 -57.64 13.97 -21.11
N THR A 506 -58.64 13.56 -21.90
CA THR A 506 -58.92 14.15 -23.22
C THR A 506 -59.42 15.59 -23.08
N ARG A 507 -58.79 16.51 -23.81
CA ARG A 507 -59.14 17.93 -23.75
C ARG A 507 -60.50 18.20 -24.40
N PRO A 508 -61.34 19.08 -23.82
CA PRO A 508 -62.60 19.47 -24.43
C PRO A 508 -62.37 20.37 -25.65
N ILE A 509 -63.15 20.14 -26.71
CA ILE A 509 -63.17 20.97 -27.93
C ILE A 509 -64.45 21.82 -27.97
N ASN A 510 -65.60 21.23 -27.61
CA ASN A 510 -66.93 21.82 -27.78
C ASN A 510 -67.30 22.86 -26.71
N SER A 511 -68.36 23.64 -26.96
CA SER A 511 -68.92 24.54 -25.95
C SER A 511 -69.63 23.77 -24.82
N GLY A 512 -69.56 24.29 -23.61
CA GLY A 512 -70.10 23.65 -22.40
C GLY A 512 -69.38 24.07 -21.13
N THR A 513 -69.76 23.43 -20.01
CA THR A 513 -69.05 23.52 -18.73
C THR A 513 -68.44 22.16 -18.42
N TYR A 514 -67.18 22.17 -18.00
CA TYR A 514 -66.37 21.01 -17.68
C TYR A 514 -65.86 21.14 -16.24
N GLU A 515 -66.12 20.12 -15.42
CA GLU A 515 -65.43 19.98 -14.15
C GLU A 515 -63.97 19.61 -14.45
N VAL A 516 -63.01 20.32 -13.88
CA VAL A 516 -61.58 20.02 -14.05
C VAL A 516 -61.00 19.57 -12.73
N ASN A 517 -60.75 18.27 -12.62
CA ASN A 517 -60.01 17.70 -11.51
C ASN A 517 -58.52 17.91 -11.78
N ALA A 518 -57.89 18.80 -11.01
CA ALA A 518 -56.47 19.14 -11.11
C ALA A 518 -55.70 18.51 -9.94
N ARG A 519 -54.64 17.74 -10.25
CA ARG A 519 -53.88 16.97 -9.25
C ARG A 519 -52.37 17.06 -9.47
N VAL A 520 -51.62 17.44 -8.44
CA VAL A 520 -50.14 17.47 -8.51
C VAL A 520 -49.58 16.06 -8.65
N ILE A 521 -48.79 15.84 -9.71
CA ILE A 521 -47.98 14.64 -9.94
C ILE A 521 -46.53 14.95 -9.54
N ASP A 522 -46.24 14.87 -8.25
CA ASP A 522 -44.89 15.09 -7.71
C ASP A 522 -44.57 14.01 -6.65
N PRO A 523 -43.32 13.54 -6.50
CA PRO A 523 -42.97 12.58 -5.45
C PRO A 523 -43.03 13.17 -4.03
N ASN A 524 -42.75 14.47 -3.88
CA ASN A 524 -42.60 15.18 -2.61
C ASN A 524 -43.83 16.01 -2.20
N TRP A 525 -44.61 16.49 -3.18
CA TRP A 525 -45.78 17.34 -2.96
C TRP A 525 -47.10 16.63 -3.27
N GLU A 526 -48.18 17.11 -2.65
CA GLU A 526 -49.56 16.75 -2.97
C GLU A 526 -50.47 17.99 -2.98
N ALA A 527 -51.37 18.01 -3.96
CA ALA A 527 -52.53 18.90 -4.03
C ALA A 527 -53.55 18.28 -4.98
N ASP A 528 -54.83 18.38 -4.62
CA ASP A 528 -55.97 18.01 -5.45
C ASP A 528 -56.95 19.19 -5.36
N THR A 529 -57.48 19.66 -6.49
CA THR A 529 -58.39 20.82 -6.55
C THR A 529 -59.35 20.68 -7.72
N ILE A 530 -60.58 21.18 -7.58
CA ILE A 530 -61.61 21.11 -8.62
C ILE A 530 -61.93 22.53 -9.10
N PHE A 531 -61.92 22.72 -10.43
CA PHE A 531 -62.28 23.98 -11.08
C PHE A 531 -63.47 23.78 -12.03
N ASN A 532 -64.21 24.86 -12.32
CA ASN A 532 -65.23 24.88 -13.36
C ASN A 532 -64.66 25.60 -14.59
N PHE A 533 -64.39 24.86 -15.66
CA PHE A 533 -63.91 25.41 -16.93
C PHE A 533 -65.07 25.56 -17.91
N ARG A 534 -65.23 26.72 -18.54
CA ARG A 534 -66.33 27.00 -19.46
C ARG A 534 -65.82 27.37 -20.85
N ILE A 535 -66.29 26.65 -21.85
CA ILE A 535 -66.13 27.00 -23.26
C ILE A 535 -67.46 27.59 -23.74
N SER A 536 -67.45 28.85 -24.18
CA SER A 536 -68.63 29.57 -24.66
C SER A 536 -68.86 29.31 -26.15
N LYS A 537 -70.14 29.31 -26.59
CA LYS A 537 -70.50 29.24 -28.02
C LYS A 537 -69.86 30.40 -28.78
N ALA A 538 -69.26 30.11 -29.93
CA ALA A 538 -68.75 31.12 -30.84
C ALA A 538 -69.89 31.94 -31.46
N GLN A 539 -69.66 33.22 -31.72
CA GLN A 539 -70.54 34.02 -32.56
C GLN A 539 -70.36 33.60 -34.03
N THR A 540 -71.46 33.26 -34.72
CA THR A 540 -71.45 33.03 -36.17
C THR A 540 -72.03 34.23 -36.91
N SER A 541 -71.41 34.61 -38.03
CA SER A 541 -71.91 35.69 -38.88
C SER A 541 -72.90 35.14 -39.90
N ILE A 542 -74.13 35.61 -39.86
CA ILE A 542 -75.21 35.33 -40.82
C ILE A 542 -75.42 36.60 -41.65
N HIS A 543 -75.74 36.46 -42.94
CA HIS A 543 -76.23 37.56 -43.77
C HIS A 543 -77.39 37.08 -44.66
N ILE A 544 -78.51 37.79 -44.59
CA ILE A 544 -79.73 37.50 -45.39
C ILE A 544 -79.69 38.23 -46.74
N ASN A 545 -79.83 37.47 -47.82
CA ASN A 545 -79.70 37.89 -49.22
C ASN A 545 -80.99 37.62 -50.02
N ASN A 546 -81.11 38.16 -51.24
CA ASN A 546 -82.28 38.04 -52.13
C ASN A 546 -83.58 38.63 -51.54
N LEU A 547 -83.46 39.83 -50.95
CA LEU A 547 -84.49 40.52 -50.16
C LEU A 547 -85.61 41.22 -50.98
N ASN A 548 -85.55 41.24 -52.31
CA ASN A 548 -86.56 41.85 -53.17
C ASN A 548 -86.93 40.89 -54.30
N GLN A 549 -88.20 40.49 -54.39
CA GLN A 549 -88.72 39.55 -55.38
C GLN A 549 -90.09 40.01 -55.89
N VAL A 550 -90.61 39.41 -56.96
CA VAL A 550 -91.93 39.72 -57.54
C VAL A 550 -92.82 38.48 -57.45
N TYR A 551 -94.11 38.67 -57.20
CA TYR A 551 -95.11 37.61 -57.18
C TYR A 551 -95.22 36.88 -58.53
N ASP A 552 -95.21 35.55 -58.50
CA ASP A 552 -95.39 34.67 -59.67
C ASP A 552 -96.29 33.46 -59.36
N GLY A 553 -97.00 33.50 -58.22
CA GLY A 553 -97.81 32.39 -57.73
C GLY A 553 -97.03 31.23 -57.11
N GLN A 554 -95.72 31.36 -56.86
CA GLN A 554 -94.92 30.37 -56.12
C GLN A 554 -94.35 30.94 -54.80
N PRO A 555 -94.19 30.12 -53.73
CA PRO A 555 -93.60 30.57 -52.48
C PRO A 555 -92.15 31.04 -52.64
N LYS A 556 -91.82 32.21 -52.10
CA LYS A 556 -90.54 32.88 -52.28
C LYS A 556 -89.66 32.80 -51.03
N ASN A 557 -88.41 32.40 -51.21
CA ASN A 557 -87.42 32.32 -50.15
C ASN A 557 -86.32 33.38 -50.29
N VAL A 558 -85.82 33.86 -49.15
CA VAL A 558 -84.50 34.51 -49.08
C VAL A 558 -83.38 33.49 -49.27
N SER A 559 -82.16 33.98 -49.49
CA SER A 559 -80.94 33.16 -49.48
C SER A 559 -80.04 33.59 -48.32
N LEU A 560 -79.17 32.69 -47.85
CA LEU A 560 -78.28 32.97 -46.71
C LEU A 560 -76.82 32.74 -47.10
N SER A 561 -75.93 33.54 -46.52
CA SER A 561 -74.50 33.24 -46.41
C SER A 561 -74.13 33.24 -44.93
N ILE A 562 -73.61 32.11 -44.43
CA ILE A 562 -73.22 31.92 -43.02
C ILE A 562 -71.73 31.57 -42.97
N ARG A 563 -71.00 32.10 -41.99
CA ARG A 563 -69.60 31.73 -41.73
C ARG A 563 -69.40 31.31 -40.26
N PRO A 564 -69.03 30.06 -39.97
CA PRO A 564 -68.72 28.99 -40.93
C PRO A 564 -69.94 28.46 -41.70
N GLU A 565 -69.68 27.92 -42.89
CA GLU A 565 -70.69 27.32 -43.76
C GLU A 565 -71.19 25.98 -43.19
N GLY A 566 -72.36 25.52 -43.65
CA GLY A 566 -72.93 24.22 -43.28
C GLY A 566 -73.63 24.17 -41.91
N LEU A 567 -73.65 25.26 -41.14
CA LEU A 567 -74.46 25.36 -39.92
C LEU A 567 -75.97 25.34 -40.25
N PRO A 568 -76.80 24.54 -39.54
CA PRO A 568 -78.25 24.66 -39.59
C PRO A 568 -78.71 26.06 -39.18
N VAL A 569 -79.72 26.60 -39.88
CA VAL A 569 -80.32 27.92 -39.59
C VAL A 569 -81.84 27.79 -39.57
N GLN A 570 -82.49 28.32 -38.53
CA GLN A 570 -83.94 28.53 -38.55
C GLN A 570 -84.25 29.89 -39.21
N ILE A 571 -85.05 29.87 -40.27
CA ILE A 571 -85.56 31.09 -40.94
C ILE A 571 -87.02 31.28 -40.54
N LEU A 572 -87.35 32.47 -40.04
CA LEU A 572 -88.70 32.90 -39.66
C LEU A 572 -89.13 34.10 -40.49
N TYR A 573 -90.27 34.00 -41.17
CA TYR A 573 -90.94 35.09 -41.88
C TYR A 573 -92.13 35.56 -41.04
N ASN A 574 -92.11 36.81 -40.56
CA ASN A 574 -93.11 37.34 -39.60
C ASN A 574 -93.36 36.40 -38.39
N ASN A 575 -92.28 35.81 -37.86
CA ASN A 575 -92.28 34.79 -36.79
C ASN A 575 -92.94 33.45 -37.15
N SER A 576 -93.09 33.12 -38.43
CA SER A 576 -93.59 31.83 -38.92
C SER A 576 -92.54 31.09 -39.76
N ASN A 577 -92.52 29.75 -39.69
CA ASN A 577 -91.74 28.91 -40.61
C ASN A 577 -92.39 28.82 -42.03
N SER A 578 -93.57 29.41 -42.25
CA SER A 578 -94.26 29.39 -43.55
C SER A 578 -93.58 30.32 -44.55
N VAL A 579 -93.08 29.77 -45.65
CA VAL A 579 -92.51 30.53 -46.78
C VAL A 579 -93.59 31.47 -47.36
N PRO A 580 -93.35 32.78 -47.48
CA PRO A 580 -94.29 33.72 -48.07
C PRO A 580 -94.68 33.38 -49.50
N LEU A 581 -95.96 33.56 -49.84
CA LEU A 581 -96.50 33.37 -51.19
C LEU A 581 -97.02 34.69 -51.79
N ASP A 582 -97.83 35.42 -51.02
CA ASP A 582 -98.48 36.65 -51.44
C ASP A 582 -97.52 37.86 -51.54
N ALA A 583 -97.96 38.93 -52.19
CA ALA A 583 -97.21 40.18 -52.22
C ALA A 583 -97.34 40.93 -50.88
N GLY A 584 -96.22 41.47 -50.38
CA GLY A 584 -96.14 42.12 -49.07
C GLY A 584 -94.72 42.31 -48.57
N THR A 585 -94.59 42.84 -47.35
CA THR A 585 -93.31 42.96 -46.64
C THR A 585 -93.30 42.01 -45.45
N TYR A 586 -92.25 41.21 -45.36
CA TYR A 586 -92.06 40.15 -44.37
C TYR A 586 -90.77 40.42 -43.60
N LYS A 587 -90.87 40.58 -42.28
CA LYS A 587 -89.68 40.60 -41.42
C LYS A 587 -89.10 39.19 -41.39
N VAL A 588 -87.88 39.04 -41.89
CA VAL A 588 -87.10 37.81 -41.81
C VAL A 588 -86.21 37.87 -40.58
N VAL A 589 -86.15 36.76 -39.85
CA VAL A 589 -85.15 36.53 -38.81
C VAL A 589 -84.48 35.18 -39.08
N ALA A 590 -83.15 35.16 -39.14
CA ALA A 590 -82.35 33.96 -39.33
C ALA A 590 -81.56 33.69 -38.04
N VAL A 591 -81.73 32.51 -37.45
CA VAL A 591 -81.15 32.14 -36.14
C VAL A 591 -80.33 30.87 -36.24
N VAL A 592 -79.12 30.90 -35.66
CA VAL A 592 -78.32 29.73 -35.30
C VAL A 592 -78.29 29.65 -33.78
N ASP A 593 -78.67 28.49 -33.22
CA ASP A 593 -78.46 28.18 -31.79
C ASP A 593 -77.92 26.75 -31.61
N GLU A 594 -76.84 26.46 -32.33
CA GLU A 594 -76.20 25.16 -32.41
C GLU A 594 -75.26 24.86 -31.25
N PHE A 595 -74.86 23.60 -31.06
CA PHE A 595 -74.11 23.15 -29.87
C PHE A 595 -72.83 23.97 -29.58
N ASN A 596 -72.15 24.45 -30.63
CA ASN A 596 -70.92 25.23 -30.55
C ASN A 596 -71.04 26.70 -31.03
N TYR A 597 -72.16 27.07 -31.67
CA TYR A 597 -72.31 28.35 -32.37
C TYR A 597 -73.64 29.02 -32.04
N THR A 598 -73.66 30.34 -31.94
CA THR A 598 -74.89 31.13 -31.85
C THR A 598 -74.77 32.38 -32.71
N GLY A 599 -75.88 32.81 -33.31
CA GLY A 599 -75.90 33.98 -34.18
C GLY A 599 -77.32 34.32 -34.62
N ILE A 600 -77.56 35.59 -34.91
CA ILE A 600 -78.86 36.10 -35.35
C ILE A 600 -78.66 37.25 -36.34
N ASP A 601 -79.41 37.22 -37.44
CA ASP A 601 -79.56 38.33 -38.39
C ASP A 601 -81.06 38.57 -38.66
N SER A 602 -81.43 39.78 -39.06
CA SER A 602 -82.82 40.11 -39.42
C SER A 602 -82.91 41.23 -40.44
N ALA A 603 -83.75 41.03 -41.45
CA ALA A 603 -83.94 41.92 -42.58
C ALA A 603 -85.42 42.04 -42.99
N GLU A 604 -85.75 43.01 -43.83
CA GLU A 604 -87.07 43.08 -44.48
C GLU A 604 -86.99 42.42 -45.86
N PHE A 605 -87.90 41.48 -46.12
CA PHE A 605 -88.06 40.80 -47.39
C PHE A 605 -89.34 41.29 -48.08
N VAL A 606 -89.22 41.82 -49.28
CA VAL A 606 -90.33 42.39 -50.05
C VAL A 606 -90.67 41.52 -51.24
N ILE A 607 -91.94 41.10 -51.32
CA ILE A 607 -92.55 40.54 -52.52
C ILE A 607 -93.42 41.64 -53.13
N SER A 608 -92.98 42.20 -54.26
CA SER A 608 -93.75 43.17 -55.03
C SER A 608 -94.89 42.49 -55.79
N LYS A 609 -95.98 43.24 -56.01
CA LYS A 609 -97.10 42.79 -56.85
C LYS A 609 -96.65 42.60 -58.29
N ALA A 610 -97.26 41.64 -58.98
CA ALA A 610 -97.11 41.48 -60.42
C ALA A 610 -97.91 42.52 -61.22
N GLU A 611 -97.44 42.85 -62.41
CA GLU A 611 -98.22 43.57 -63.42
C GLU A 611 -99.21 42.62 -64.12
N GLN A 612 -100.23 43.19 -64.76
CA GLN A 612 -101.21 42.44 -65.56
C GLN A 612 -101.84 43.35 -66.62
N THR A 613 -102.43 42.72 -67.65
CA THR A 613 -103.02 43.36 -68.82
C THR A 613 -104.44 42.85 -69.04
N ILE A 614 -105.28 43.63 -69.73
CA ILE A 614 -106.59 43.22 -70.24
C ILE A 614 -106.46 43.01 -71.74
N GLU A 615 -107.10 41.97 -72.28
CA GLU A 615 -107.53 41.94 -73.68
C GLU A 615 -109.04 42.18 -73.73
N PHE A 616 -109.52 43.06 -74.61
CA PHE A 616 -110.95 43.37 -74.77
C PHE A 616 -111.30 43.25 -76.25
N ARG A 617 -112.19 42.31 -76.58
CA ARG A 617 -112.61 42.00 -77.95
C ARG A 617 -113.42 43.15 -78.54
N ASN A 618 -113.23 43.46 -79.82
CA ASN A 618 -114.04 44.45 -80.52
C ASN A 618 -115.54 44.15 -80.42
N ILE A 619 -116.32 45.19 -80.12
CA ILE A 619 -117.77 45.23 -80.19
C ILE A 619 -118.17 45.81 -81.55
N ASP A 620 -119.05 45.14 -82.28
CA ASP A 620 -119.60 45.63 -83.55
C ASP A 620 -120.84 46.53 -83.31
N ASP A 621 -121.10 47.49 -84.22
CA ASP A 621 -122.30 48.32 -84.24
C ASP A 621 -123.58 47.48 -84.42
N PHE A 622 -124.71 47.89 -83.84
CA PHE A 622 -125.94 47.08 -83.83
C PHE A 622 -127.24 47.88 -83.90
N ASP A 623 -128.21 47.37 -84.65
CA ASP A 623 -129.52 48.00 -84.79
C ASP A 623 -130.28 48.10 -83.47
N LYS A 624 -131.07 49.17 -83.32
CA LYS A 624 -131.95 49.40 -82.17
C LYS A 624 -132.98 48.28 -81.96
N ALA A 625 -133.32 47.54 -83.02
CA ALA A 625 -134.24 46.40 -82.99
C ALA A 625 -133.59 45.08 -82.50
N SER A 626 -132.27 45.05 -82.28
CA SER A 626 -131.55 43.86 -81.82
C SER A 626 -131.72 43.61 -80.31
N SER A 627 -131.32 42.42 -79.86
CA SER A 627 -131.26 42.06 -78.43
C SER A 627 -130.05 42.64 -77.67
N GLY A 628 -129.17 43.39 -78.35
CA GLY A 628 -127.87 43.79 -77.84
C GLY A 628 -126.74 42.79 -78.11
N VAL A 629 -125.51 43.21 -77.82
CA VAL A 629 -124.25 42.49 -78.09
C VAL A 629 -123.65 41.97 -76.77
N ARG A 630 -122.75 40.98 -76.85
CA ARG A 630 -122.01 40.43 -75.69
C ARG A 630 -120.59 41.01 -75.63
N LEU A 631 -120.21 41.48 -74.44
CA LEU A 631 -118.88 41.99 -74.10
C LEU A 631 -117.98 40.84 -73.65
N VAL A 632 -116.76 40.79 -74.18
CA VAL A 632 -115.79 39.74 -73.86
C VAL A 632 -114.39 40.35 -73.73
N GLY A 633 -113.84 40.26 -72.53
CA GLY A 633 -112.45 40.59 -72.24
C GLY A 633 -111.93 39.76 -71.08
N GLU A 634 -110.62 39.52 -71.09
CA GLU A 634 -109.92 38.60 -70.19
C GLU A 634 -108.68 39.30 -69.64
N ALA A 635 -108.30 39.02 -68.38
CA ALA A 635 -107.12 39.60 -67.75
C ALA A 635 -106.00 38.56 -67.61
N SER A 636 -104.75 38.94 -67.84
CA SER A 636 -103.61 38.01 -67.81
C SER A 636 -103.31 37.40 -66.42
N SER A 637 -103.88 37.98 -65.36
CA SER A 637 -103.88 37.42 -64.00
C SER A 637 -104.96 36.36 -63.74
N GLY A 638 -105.90 36.16 -64.68
CA GLY A 638 -107.11 35.34 -64.49
C GLY A 638 -108.21 35.98 -63.62
N LEU A 639 -108.19 37.31 -63.43
CA LEU A 639 -109.20 38.02 -62.62
C LEU A 639 -110.37 38.54 -63.49
N ASP A 640 -111.60 38.49 -62.96
CA ASP A 640 -112.84 38.86 -63.66
C ASP A 640 -112.85 40.33 -64.14
N VAL A 641 -112.97 40.52 -65.46
CA VAL A 641 -113.04 41.84 -66.09
C VAL A 641 -114.46 42.42 -66.00
N THR A 642 -114.58 43.67 -65.55
CA THR A 642 -115.85 44.38 -65.42
C THR A 642 -116.03 45.40 -66.54
N TYR A 643 -117.24 45.52 -67.09
CA TYR A 643 -117.56 46.48 -68.15
C TYR A 643 -118.44 47.64 -67.66
N VAL A 644 -118.28 48.82 -68.27
CA VAL A 644 -119.11 50.00 -67.98
C VAL A 644 -119.23 50.91 -69.20
N VAL A 645 -120.41 51.51 -69.44
CA VAL A 645 -120.57 52.59 -70.42
C VAL A 645 -119.93 53.85 -69.83
N VAL A 646 -118.83 54.32 -70.42
CA VAL A 646 -118.09 55.51 -69.95
C VAL A 646 -118.60 56.81 -70.58
N SER A 647 -119.30 56.74 -71.72
CA SER A 647 -120.01 57.89 -72.30
C SER A 647 -121.13 57.48 -73.26
N GLY A 648 -122.16 58.31 -73.38
CA GLY A 648 -123.36 58.05 -74.18
C GLY A 648 -124.46 57.33 -73.39
N ASN A 649 -125.64 57.15 -74.01
CA ASN A 649 -126.80 56.50 -73.40
C ASN A 649 -127.66 55.71 -74.43
N ALA A 650 -127.14 55.48 -75.64
CA ALA A 650 -127.81 54.71 -76.69
C ALA A 650 -128.01 53.24 -76.31
N ALA A 651 -127.11 52.69 -75.49
CA ALA A 651 -127.22 51.38 -74.88
C ALA A 651 -126.70 51.41 -73.42
N GLU A 652 -126.98 50.35 -72.65
CA GLU A 652 -126.44 50.15 -71.29
C GLU A 652 -125.83 48.77 -71.11
N VAL A 653 -124.85 48.68 -70.19
CA VAL A 653 -124.26 47.40 -69.77
C VAL A 653 -125.14 46.76 -68.70
N GLN A 654 -125.56 45.52 -68.94
CA GLN A 654 -126.19 44.62 -67.97
C GLN A 654 -125.38 43.33 -67.90
N GLY A 655 -124.48 43.21 -66.91
CA GLY A 655 -123.54 42.10 -66.80
C GLY A 655 -122.51 42.13 -67.94
N ASP A 656 -122.44 41.07 -68.73
CA ASP A 656 -121.61 40.94 -69.92
C ASP A 656 -122.35 41.29 -71.23
N SER A 657 -123.49 41.96 -71.16
CA SER A 657 -124.30 42.33 -72.34
C SER A 657 -124.54 43.84 -72.44
N LEU A 658 -124.40 44.37 -73.65
CA LEU A 658 -124.61 45.77 -74.01
C LEU A 658 -125.91 45.89 -74.82
N LYS A 659 -126.95 46.51 -74.24
CA LYS A 659 -128.34 46.45 -74.75
C LYS A 659 -128.88 47.80 -75.25
N PRO A 660 -129.56 47.87 -76.41
CA PRO A 660 -130.06 49.11 -76.98
C PRO A 660 -131.18 49.74 -76.15
N LYS A 661 -131.24 51.08 -76.20
CA LYS A 661 -132.23 51.94 -75.53
C LYS A 661 -132.75 53.00 -76.51
N SER A 662 -131.85 53.59 -77.29
CA SER A 662 -132.12 54.59 -78.34
C SER A 662 -131.04 54.52 -79.41
N GLU A 663 -131.23 55.18 -80.55
CA GLU A 663 -130.12 55.37 -81.51
C GLU A 663 -128.96 56.21 -80.91
N GLY A 664 -127.80 56.12 -81.54
CA GLY A 664 -126.62 56.96 -81.31
C GLY A 664 -125.38 56.24 -80.77
N LEU A 665 -124.33 57.02 -80.55
CA LEU A 665 -122.99 56.57 -80.15
C LEU A 665 -122.86 56.36 -78.63
N ILE A 666 -122.10 55.33 -78.23
CA ILE A 666 -121.64 55.07 -76.87
C ILE A 666 -120.16 54.63 -76.85
N ARG A 667 -119.53 54.74 -75.68
CA ARG A 667 -118.20 54.17 -75.42
C ARG A 667 -118.24 53.26 -74.19
N VAL A 668 -117.60 52.10 -74.27
CA VAL A 668 -117.60 51.06 -73.25
C VAL A 668 -116.16 50.75 -72.84
N ALA A 669 -115.90 50.71 -71.53
CA ALA A 669 -114.61 50.34 -70.97
C ALA A 669 -114.65 48.95 -70.35
N ALA A 670 -113.59 48.17 -70.54
CA ALA A 670 -113.25 46.97 -69.79
C ALA A 670 -112.20 47.33 -68.73
N ILE A 671 -112.43 46.91 -67.48
CA ILE A 671 -111.64 47.34 -66.31
C ILE A 671 -111.28 46.12 -65.45
N GLN A 672 -110.02 46.08 -64.99
CA GLN A 672 -109.53 45.11 -64.01
C GLN A 672 -108.72 45.84 -62.93
N ALA A 673 -109.31 45.98 -61.74
CA ALA A 673 -108.73 46.73 -60.63
C ALA A 673 -107.58 46.02 -59.89
N GLY A 674 -107.35 44.73 -60.17
CA GLY A 674 -106.32 43.93 -59.49
C GLY A 674 -106.71 43.53 -58.07
N ASN A 675 -105.74 43.03 -57.31
CA ASN A 675 -105.98 42.47 -55.97
C ASN A 675 -104.75 42.66 -55.07
N ASN A 676 -104.57 41.81 -54.05
CA ASN A 676 -103.41 41.89 -53.15
C ASN A 676 -102.08 41.55 -53.84
N ASN A 677 -102.09 40.71 -54.88
CA ASN A 677 -100.89 40.15 -55.52
C ASN A 677 -100.62 40.73 -56.92
N TYR A 678 -101.65 41.25 -57.60
CA TYR A 678 -101.55 41.92 -58.91
C TYR A 678 -101.90 43.40 -58.80
N LEU A 679 -101.16 44.26 -59.50
CA LEU A 679 -101.49 45.67 -59.74
C LEU A 679 -102.78 45.79 -60.56
N ALA A 680 -103.39 46.99 -60.62
CA ALA A 680 -104.48 47.23 -61.57
C ALA A 680 -103.95 47.17 -63.02
N ALA A 681 -104.77 46.68 -63.95
CA ALA A 681 -104.47 46.70 -65.38
C ALA A 681 -105.08 47.95 -66.04
N ASP A 682 -104.43 48.45 -67.08
CA ASP A 682 -104.95 49.57 -67.87
C ASP A 682 -106.28 49.21 -68.56
N SER A 683 -107.26 50.11 -68.45
CA SER A 683 -108.62 49.88 -68.98
C SER A 683 -108.69 50.13 -70.49
N ILE A 684 -109.17 49.14 -71.25
CA ILE A 684 -109.39 49.27 -72.69
C ILE A 684 -110.79 49.85 -72.95
N ILE A 685 -110.88 50.87 -73.81
CA ILE A 685 -112.14 51.55 -74.15
C ILE A 685 -112.41 51.41 -75.65
N GLN A 686 -113.63 51.04 -76.00
CA GLN A 686 -114.13 50.93 -77.38
C GLN A 686 -115.38 51.80 -77.59
N GLU A 687 -115.81 51.96 -78.85
CA GLU A 687 -116.85 52.90 -79.30
C GLU A 687 -117.79 52.19 -80.27
N VAL A 688 -119.10 52.42 -80.14
CA VAL A 688 -120.18 51.63 -80.79
C VAL A 688 -121.41 52.51 -81.06
N GLU A 689 -122.09 52.33 -82.19
CA GLU A 689 -123.31 53.06 -82.60
C GLU A 689 -124.57 52.16 -82.74
N VAL A 690 -125.76 52.77 -82.60
CA VAL A 690 -127.08 52.12 -82.66
C VAL A 690 -128.01 52.82 -83.68
N LEU A 691 -128.69 52.08 -84.58
CA LEU A 691 -129.22 52.58 -85.87
C LEU A 691 -130.76 52.39 -86.14
N PRO A 692 -131.38 53.11 -87.12
CA PRO A 692 -132.82 53.05 -87.52
C PRO A 692 -133.16 52.52 -88.97
N GLU A 693 -134.46 52.47 -89.37
CA GLU A 693 -135.05 51.54 -90.39
C GLU A 693 -135.94 52.15 -91.53
N ALA A 694 -135.90 51.66 -92.81
CA ALA A 694 -136.85 51.99 -93.94
C ALA A 694 -136.76 51.10 -95.24
N PHE A 695 -137.74 51.19 -96.19
CA PHE A 695 -137.80 50.50 -97.52
C PHE A 695 -137.73 51.47 -98.79
N PRO A 696 -138.27 51.23 -100.03
CA PRO A 696 -137.48 51.03 -101.28
C PRO A 696 -137.84 51.95 -102.51
N VAL A 697 -137.62 51.62 -103.82
CA VAL A 697 -136.41 51.56 -104.72
C VAL A 697 -136.84 51.64 -106.22
N VAL A 698 -136.10 52.32 -107.15
CA VAL A 698 -135.96 52.11 -108.64
C VAL A 698 -135.23 53.33 -109.32
N GLY A 699 -134.41 53.17 -110.39
CA GLY A 699 -133.74 54.34 -111.03
C GLY A 699 -132.75 54.27 -112.22
N ASN A 700 -132.87 53.35 -113.20
CA ASN A 700 -132.32 53.42 -114.59
C ASN A 700 -130.79 53.53 -114.87
N VAL A 701 -130.43 53.40 -116.17
CA VAL A 701 -129.13 52.92 -116.71
C VAL A 701 -128.68 53.75 -117.94
N LEU A 702 -127.38 53.77 -118.26
CA LEU A 702 -126.83 54.17 -119.58
C LEU A 702 -125.93 53.05 -120.14
N ASN A 703 -125.84 52.95 -121.48
CA ASN A 703 -125.27 51.83 -122.22
C ASN A 703 -124.35 52.34 -123.36
N LEU A 704 -123.19 51.72 -123.55
CA LEU A 704 -122.29 51.93 -124.70
C LEU A 704 -121.65 50.60 -125.09
N ALA A 705 -121.67 50.28 -126.39
CA ALA A 705 -121.07 49.08 -126.98
C ALA A 705 -120.14 49.46 -128.14
N GLY A 706 -119.11 48.65 -128.36
CA GLY A 706 -118.14 48.81 -129.45
C GLY A 706 -116.81 48.14 -129.11
N ASP A 707 -116.46 47.09 -129.87
CA ASP A 707 -115.23 46.31 -129.72
C ASP A 707 -113.98 47.12 -130.15
N SER A 708 -112.74 46.76 -129.78
CA SER A 708 -112.25 45.52 -129.17
C SER A 708 -111.10 45.79 -128.18
N VAL A 709 -111.09 45.14 -127.01
CA VAL A 709 -110.08 45.36 -125.94
C VAL A 709 -109.66 44.02 -125.32
N GLU A 710 -108.36 43.81 -125.15
CA GLU A 710 -107.78 42.64 -124.47
C GLU A 710 -107.50 42.93 -122.97
N SER A 711 -107.30 41.90 -122.15
CA SER A 711 -107.46 41.99 -120.68
C SER A 711 -106.34 42.72 -119.93
N GLY A 712 -106.73 43.46 -118.89
CA GLY A 712 -105.86 44.20 -117.96
C GLY A 712 -106.65 44.71 -116.74
N SER A 713 -105.97 45.28 -115.75
CA SER A 713 -106.63 45.83 -114.54
C SER A 713 -107.10 47.27 -114.73
N VAL A 714 -108.06 47.72 -113.91
CA VAL A 714 -108.48 49.13 -113.84
C VAL A 714 -108.35 49.67 -112.42
N THR A 715 -107.58 50.74 -112.26
CA THR A 715 -107.41 51.51 -111.01
C THR A 715 -108.31 52.75 -111.04
N ILE A 716 -108.98 53.07 -109.92
CA ILE A 716 -109.92 54.21 -109.82
C ILE A 716 -109.31 55.34 -109.00
N TYR A 717 -109.27 56.55 -109.57
CA TYR A 717 -108.87 57.77 -108.87
C TYR A 717 -110.06 58.71 -108.65
N LYS A 718 -110.20 59.26 -107.43
CA LYS A 718 -111.15 60.36 -107.14
C LYS A 718 -110.41 61.70 -107.10
N ASN A 719 -111.02 62.74 -107.66
CA ASN A 719 -110.63 64.13 -107.43
C ASN A 719 -111.14 64.61 -106.06
N LEU A 720 -110.21 65.02 -105.18
CA LEU A 720 -110.50 65.94 -104.08
C LEU A 720 -109.66 67.20 -104.30
N ASP A 721 -110.34 68.34 -104.47
CA ASP A 721 -109.77 69.69 -104.47
C ASP A 721 -108.53 69.89 -105.39
N GLY A 722 -108.53 69.20 -106.54
CA GLY A 722 -107.48 69.26 -107.56
C GLY A 722 -106.47 68.11 -107.52
N PHE A 723 -106.57 67.21 -106.54
CA PHE A 723 -105.66 66.07 -106.36
C PHE A 723 -106.37 64.73 -106.56
N TRP A 724 -105.69 63.82 -107.25
CA TRP A 724 -106.20 62.48 -107.58
C TRP A 724 -105.71 61.46 -106.56
N THR A 725 -106.63 60.81 -105.85
CA THR A 725 -106.32 59.78 -104.84
C THR A 725 -106.84 58.41 -105.26
N ASP A 726 -105.99 57.40 -105.08
CA ASP A 726 -106.24 55.99 -105.41
C ASP A 726 -107.31 55.37 -104.50
N LYS A 727 -108.13 54.47 -105.06
CA LYS A 727 -109.15 53.67 -104.35
C LYS A 727 -109.06 52.16 -104.60
N GLY A 728 -107.99 51.69 -105.25
CA GLY A 728 -107.69 50.26 -105.45
C GLY A 728 -107.96 49.74 -106.86
N ASP A 729 -107.35 48.60 -107.15
CA ASP A 729 -107.46 47.88 -108.43
C ASP A 729 -108.70 46.98 -108.49
N VAL A 730 -109.30 46.89 -109.68
CA VAL A 730 -110.35 45.93 -110.02
C VAL A 730 -109.93 45.09 -111.22
N ASN A 731 -109.97 43.77 -111.06
CA ASN A 731 -109.79 42.80 -112.16
C ASN A 731 -111.14 42.56 -112.86
N VAL A 732 -111.13 42.55 -114.20
CA VAL A 732 -112.36 42.41 -115.00
C VAL A 732 -112.24 41.21 -115.95
N ASN A 733 -113.14 40.23 -115.78
CA ASN A 733 -113.34 39.10 -116.69
C ASN A 733 -114.85 38.93 -116.95
N ASN A 734 -115.30 39.18 -118.19
CA ASN A 734 -116.62 38.85 -118.75
C ASN A 734 -117.85 38.94 -117.81
N GLY A 735 -118.25 40.15 -117.41
CA GLY A 735 -119.62 40.36 -116.89
C GLY A 735 -119.78 41.54 -115.92
N VAL A 736 -120.54 42.55 -116.36
CA VAL A 736 -121.03 43.74 -115.64
C VAL A 736 -120.96 43.67 -114.10
N TYR A 737 -120.04 44.46 -113.51
CA TYR A 737 -120.11 44.88 -112.12
C TYR A 737 -121.04 46.10 -111.96
N SER A 738 -121.63 46.28 -110.78
CA SER A 738 -122.29 47.52 -110.38
C SER A 738 -121.97 47.90 -108.94
N SER A 739 -121.51 49.13 -108.72
CA SER A 739 -121.27 49.71 -107.39
C SER A 739 -121.85 51.13 -107.32
N ARG A 740 -122.12 51.63 -106.11
CA ARG A 740 -122.52 53.03 -105.89
C ARG A 740 -121.30 53.87 -105.53
N LEU A 741 -120.92 54.81 -106.39
CA LEU A 741 -119.93 55.85 -106.08
C LEU A 741 -120.63 57.14 -105.61
N PRO A 742 -120.09 57.87 -104.61
CA PRO A 742 -120.56 59.20 -104.26
C PRO A 742 -120.33 60.22 -105.39
N LYS A 743 -121.10 61.31 -105.39
CA LYS A 743 -120.92 62.41 -106.37
C LYS A 743 -119.52 63.03 -106.26
N GLY A 744 -118.88 63.26 -107.40
CA GLY A 744 -117.54 63.85 -107.55
C GLY A 744 -116.97 63.49 -108.93
N ASP A 745 -115.79 64.03 -109.26
CA ASP A 745 -115.09 63.72 -110.51
C ASP A 745 -114.10 62.57 -110.31
N TYR A 746 -114.00 61.68 -111.31
CA TYR A 746 -113.22 60.43 -111.26
C TYR A 746 -112.43 60.22 -112.57
N ILE A 747 -111.26 59.59 -112.47
CA ILE A 747 -110.46 59.11 -113.61
C ILE A 747 -110.16 57.62 -113.40
N PHE A 748 -110.16 56.88 -114.50
CA PHE A 748 -109.86 55.44 -114.55
C PHE A 748 -108.55 55.22 -115.33
N ARG A 749 -107.67 54.36 -114.83
CA ARG A 749 -106.40 54.00 -115.49
C ARG A 749 -106.34 52.49 -115.72
N TYR A 750 -105.82 52.08 -116.88
CA TYR A 750 -105.70 50.67 -117.29
C TYR A 750 -104.21 50.28 -117.42
N ASN A 751 -103.84 49.09 -116.93
CA ASN A 751 -102.47 48.57 -116.96
C ASN A 751 -102.41 47.13 -117.56
N PRO A 752 -101.61 46.88 -118.63
CA PRO A 752 -101.45 45.56 -119.28
C PRO A 752 -100.24 44.73 -118.75
N PRO A 753 -100.08 43.43 -119.10
CA PRO A 753 -99.51 42.47 -118.14
C PRO A 753 -98.21 41.69 -118.52
N THR A 754 -97.27 42.17 -119.36
CA THR A 754 -95.98 41.44 -119.58
C THR A 754 -94.70 42.28 -119.75
N ASP A 755 -93.67 41.88 -118.97
CA ASP A 755 -92.20 41.88 -119.15
C ASP A 755 -91.33 43.15 -119.41
N THR A 756 -90.09 43.10 -118.90
CA THR A 756 -88.95 44.05 -118.99
C THR A 756 -89.11 45.46 -118.35
N SER A 757 -88.15 46.06 -117.62
CA SER A 757 -86.81 45.62 -117.14
C SER A 757 -86.20 46.50 -116.00
N ILE A 758 -85.65 45.86 -114.95
CA ILE A 758 -84.37 46.10 -114.18
C ILE A 758 -84.01 47.57 -113.74
N TYR A 759 -83.72 47.90 -112.46
CA TYR A 759 -82.37 47.85 -111.79
C TYR A 759 -82.37 48.16 -110.25
N LEU A 760 -81.18 48.02 -109.61
CA LEU A 760 -80.91 48.00 -108.14
C LEU A 760 -79.99 49.16 -107.65
N GLU A 761 -79.94 49.46 -106.34
CA GLU A 761 -78.75 49.36 -105.43
C GLU A 761 -78.99 49.91 -103.98
N THR A 762 -77.96 49.99 -103.11
CA THR A 762 -78.06 50.04 -101.62
C THR A 762 -77.03 50.97 -100.91
N TYR A 763 -76.85 50.84 -99.57
CA TYR A 763 -75.82 51.45 -98.67
C TYR A 763 -76.04 52.91 -98.17
N SER A 764 -75.59 53.37 -96.98
CA SER A 764 -75.49 52.76 -95.61
C SER A 764 -75.23 53.82 -94.51
N GLY A 765 -75.32 53.39 -93.23
CA GLY A 765 -74.67 54.03 -92.06
C GLY A 765 -75.61 54.24 -90.85
N SER A 766 -75.21 54.21 -89.58
CA SER A 766 -74.01 53.76 -88.83
C SER A 766 -74.19 54.28 -87.37
N VAL A 767 -73.52 53.69 -86.35
CA VAL A 767 -73.50 54.09 -84.91
C VAL A 767 -74.81 53.72 -84.14
N ILE A 768 -74.82 52.98 -83.01
CA ILE A 768 -73.77 52.20 -82.29
C ILE A 768 -74.40 51.05 -81.44
N ASN A 769 -73.58 50.30 -80.70
CA ASN A 769 -73.92 49.08 -79.93
C ASN A 769 -74.08 49.38 -78.41
N TRP A 770 -74.48 48.48 -77.50
CA TRP A 770 -73.83 47.25 -76.97
C TRP A 770 -74.87 46.46 -76.12
N GLN A 771 -74.80 45.15 -75.85
CA GLN A 771 -73.98 44.03 -76.35
C GLN A 771 -74.67 42.68 -76.03
N ASP A 772 -74.32 41.63 -76.78
CA ASP A 772 -74.92 40.29 -76.83
C ASP A 772 -74.47 39.29 -75.74
N ALA A 773 -75.02 38.08 -75.80
CA ALA A 773 -74.50 36.89 -75.11
C ALA A 773 -74.15 35.75 -76.10
N TYR A 774 -72.84 35.42 -76.20
CA TYR A 774 -72.24 34.08 -76.45
C TYR A 774 -72.62 33.25 -77.73
N VAL A 775 -71.75 32.47 -78.42
CA VAL A 775 -70.30 32.09 -78.37
C VAL A 775 -69.84 31.69 -79.80
N ASN A 776 -68.60 32.00 -80.24
CA ASN A 776 -67.67 31.04 -80.90
C ASN A 776 -66.27 31.60 -81.31
N THR A 777 -65.24 31.13 -80.59
CA THR A 777 -63.85 30.71 -80.94
C THR A 777 -62.94 31.39 -82.02
N ILE A 778 -61.67 31.65 -81.59
CA ILE A 778 -60.40 31.87 -82.34
C ILE A 778 -60.31 33.17 -83.19
N LYS A 779 -59.51 34.20 -82.84
CA LYS A 779 -58.02 34.17 -82.84
C LYS A 779 -57.36 35.35 -82.08
N ASP A 780 -56.12 35.13 -81.65
CA ASP A 780 -55.06 36.04 -81.14
C ASP A 780 -55.10 37.55 -81.51
N SER A 781 -54.94 38.43 -80.50
CA SER A 781 -53.88 39.47 -80.46
C SER A 781 -53.88 40.28 -79.14
N SER A 782 -52.73 40.26 -78.43
CA SER A 782 -52.20 41.25 -77.44
C SER A 782 -53.16 42.03 -76.52
N SER A 783 -52.96 42.09 -75.19
CA SER A 783 -51.66 42.39 -74.57
C SER A 783 -51.51 41.94 -73.10
N THR A 784 -50.46 41.15 -72.82
CA THR A 784 -49.65 41.06 -71.54
C THR A 784 -50.37 40.79 -70.20
N ILE A 785 -49.85 39.99 -69.27
CA ILE A 785 -48.44 39.62 -68.96
C ILE A 785 -48.32 38.07 -68.91
N GLN A 786 -47.44 37.43 -69.71
CA GLN A 786 -46.14 36.78 -69.35
C GLN A 786 -46.19 35.81 -68.12
N THR A 787 -45.52 34.64 -68.08
CA THR A 787 -44.32 34.17 -68.84
C THR A 787 -44.31 32.62 -69.00
N PHE A 788 -43.32 32.06 -69.71
CA PHE A 788 -43.19 30.65 -70.12
C PHE A 788 -41.80 30.05 -69.76
N THR A 789 -41.75 28.78 -69.33
CA THR A 789 -40.57 27.85 -69.43
C THR A 789 -39.32 28.31 -68.59
N ALA A 790 -38.18 27.62 -68.41
CA ALA A 790 -37.61 26.42 -69.04
C ALA A 790 -36.69 25.57 -68.12
N ASP A 791 -36.19 24.48 -68.75
CA ASP A 791 -35.53 23.27 -68.24
C ASP A 791 -33.98 23.38 -68.08
N TYR A 792 -33.37 22.33 -67.48
CA TYR A 792 -32.08 21.70 -67.88
C TYR A 792 -30.68 22.17 -67.37
N ARG A 793 -30.07 21.26 -66.56
CA ARG A 793 -28.67 20.71 -66.67
C ARG A 793 -27.42 21.42 -66.03
N PRO A 794 -26.22 20.76 -65.96
CA PRO A 794 -25.38 20.77 -64.74
C PRO A 794 -23.87 21.01 -65.01
N GLU A 795 -22.97 20.18 -64.42
CA GLU A 795 -21.48 20.11 -64.60
C GLU A 795 -20.65 21.17 -63.84
N LYS A 796 -19.39 20.94 -63.38
CA LYS A 796 -18.56 19.74 -63.01
C LYS A 796 -17.24 20.26 -62.36
N ALA A 797 -16.24 19.39 -62.16
CA ALA A 797 -14.82 19.67 -61.84
C ALA A 797 -14.54 20.23 -60.43
N THR A 798 -14.01 19.45 -59.46
CA THR A 798 -12.62 18.93 -59.26
C THR A 798 -11.58 19.96 -58.84
N GLY A 799 -10.88 19.69 -57.73
CA GLY A 799 -9.68 20.40 -57.30
C GLY A 799 -8.96 19.68 -56.15
N GLU A 800 -7.92 18.90 -56.46
CA GLU A 800 -6.97 18.38 -55.47
C GLU A 800 -5.87 19.42 -55.18
N THR A 801 -5.38 19.46 -53.95
CA THR A 801 -4.02 19.96 -53.63
C THR A 801 -3.45 19.15 -52.47
N SER A 802 -2.21 18.67 -52.61
CA SER A 802 -1.60 17.69 -51.71
C SER A 802 -0.23 18.13 -51.17
N ILE A 803 -0.13 18.25 -49.85
CA ILE A 803 1.10 18.40 -49.06
C ILE A 803 0.82 17.76 -47.68
N GLY A 804 1.68 16.97 -47.05
CA GLY A 804 2.93 16.37 -47.54
C GLY A 804 3.81 15.84 -46.41
N GLY A 805 4.05 14.52 -46.37
CA GLY A 805 5.13 13.86 -45.65
C GLY A 805 5.00 13.70 -44.12
N THR A 806 5.00 12.44 -43.64
CA THR A 806 5.97 11.89 -42.68
C THR A 806 5.73 10.37 -42.55
N LEU A 807 6.79 9.57 -42.40
CA LEU A 807 6.69 8.12 -42.28
C LEU A 807 6.39 7.71 -40.82
N LEU A 808 5.15 7.33 -40.52
CA LEU A 808 4.71 6.92 -39.19
C LEU A 808 4.07 5.53 -39.23
N ARG A 809 4.50 4.63 -38.35
CA ARG A 809 3.81 3.35 -38.14
C ARG A 809 2.49 3.63 -37.43
N ALA A 810 1.38 3.38 -38.11
CA ALA A 810 0.03 3.54 -37.58
C ALA A 810 -0.64 2.18 -37.35
N ILE A 811 -1.47 2.09 -36.31
CA ILE A 811 -2.38 0.96 -36.07
C ILE A 811 -3.80 1.53 -36.00
N SER A 812 -4.68 1.03 -36.86
CA SER A 812 -6.07 1.47 -37.01
C SER A 812 -7.04 0.38 -36.56
N ILE A 813 -8.00 0.74 -35.70
CA ILE A 813 -9.02 -0.18 -35.16
C ILE A 813 -10.41 0.31 -35.57
N SER A 814 -11.24 -0.62 -36.08
CA SER A 814 -12.63 -0.38 -36.48
C SER A 814 -13.56 -1.23 -35.61
N VAL A 815 -14.68 -0.65 -35.16
CA VAL A 815 -15.72 -1.34 -34.40
C VAL A 815 -17.04 -1.22 -35.15
N ASP A 816 -17.45 -2.30 -35.83
CA ASP A 816 -18.76 -2.40 -36.48
C ASP A 816 -19.34 -3.81 -36.30
N GLY A 817 -20.67 -3.91 -36.23
CA GLY A 817 -21.41 -5.11 -35.88
C GLY A 817 -22.94 -4.96 -35.83
N ALA A 818 -23.52 -3.85 -36.32
CA ALA A 818 -24.97 -3.68 -36.39
C ALA A 818 -25.42 -2.78 -37.56
N ASN A 819 -26.59 -3.10 -38.15
CA ASN A 819 -27.24 -2.24 -39.15
C ASN A 819 -27.50 -0.83 -38.59
N PRO A 820 -27.56 0.22 -39.44
CA PRO A 820 -27.60 1.62 -38.99
C PRO A 820 -28.87 1.95 -38.21
N VAL A 821 -28.76 1.94 -36.88
CA VAL A 821 -29.69 2.59 -35.97
C VAL A 821 -29.25 4.04 -35.82
N THR A 822 -30.19 4.97 -36.00
CA THR A 822 -29.93 6.42 -35.94
C THR A 822 -29.78 6.92 -34.52
N GLU A 823 -28.67 6.59 -33.86
CA GLU A 823 -28.02 7.38 -32.79
C GLU A 823 -26.68 6.72 -32.41
N ILE A 824 -25.60 7.09 -33.11
CA ILE A 824 -24.25 6.75 -32.67
C ILE A 824 -23.84 7.80 -31.63
N LEU A 825 -23.93 7.43 -30.34
CA LEU A 825 -23.22 8.15 -29.30
C LEU A 825 -21.71 8.04 -29.59
N PRO A 826 -20.97 9.15 -29.71
CA PRO A 826 -19.56 9.09 -30.07
C PRO A 826 -18.76 8.42 -28.96
N LEU A 827 -18.10 7.31 -29.28
CA LEU A 827 -17.01 6.78 -28.46
C LEU A 827 -15.84 7.76 -28.56
N THR A 828 -15.77 8.69 -27.60
CA THR A 828 -14.88 9.86 -27.68
C THR A 828 -13.40 9.51 -27.64
N ASN A 829 -13.00 8.60 -26.74
CA ASN A 829 -11.59 8.35 -26.43
C ASN A 829 -11.25 6.85 -26.42
N LEU A 830 -10.13 6.47 -27.04
CA LEU A 830 -9.53 5.15 -26.94
C LEU A 830 -8.06 5.28 -26.51
N PHE A 831 -7.65 4.48 -25.52
CA PHE A 831 -6.31 4.54 -24.92
C PHE A 831 -5.59 3.18 -25.01
N LEU A 832 -4.29 3.22 -25.31
CA LEU A 832 -3.36 2.11 -25.19
C LEU A 832 -2.38 2.39 -24.04
N LEU A 833 -2.35 1.51 -23.04
CA LEU A 833 -1.43 1.56 -21.91
C LEU A 833 -0.40 0.42 -22.00
N ASN A 834 0.88 0.75 -22.11
CA ASN A 834 1.97 -0.24 -22.07
C ASN A 834 2.09 -0.83 -20.65
N ILE A 835 1.93 -2.15 -20.49
CA ILE A 835 1.92 -2.78 -19.16
C ILE A 835 3.32 -2.97 -18.56
N ASN A 836 4.36 -2.88 -19.38
CA ASN A 836 5.76 -3.07 -19.00
C ASN A 836 6.52 -1.74 -18.76
N LYS A 837 6.01 -0.61 -19.25
CA LYS A 837 6.61 0.74 -19.15
C LYS A 837 5.69 1.72 -18.43
N ARG A 838 6.07 2.09 -17.21
CA ARG A 838 5.22 2.76 -16.18
C ARG A 838 4.33 3.96 -16.57
N PHE A 839 4.58 4.68 -17.67
CA PHE A 839 3.84 5.90 -18.05
C PHE A 839 3.74 6.13 -19.58
N ALA A 840 3.71 5.06 -20.38
CA ALA A 840 3.57 5.18 -21.84
C ALA A 840 2.11 4.95 -22.29
N GLU A 841 1.31 6.01 -22.21
CA GLU A 841 -0.05 6.09 -22.77
C GLU A 841 0.00 6.56 -24.22
N HIS A 842 -0.82 5.98 -25.10
CA HIS A 842 -1.10 6.52 -26.45
C HIS A 842 -2.61 6.71 -26.62
N TYR A 843 -3.00 7.84 -27.20
CA TYR A 843 -4.36 8.34 -27.29
C TYR A 843 -4.81 8.41 -28.76
N ALA A 844 -6.06 8.07 -29.02
CA ALA A 844 -6.73 8.32 -30.28
C ALA A 844 -8.21 8.71 -30.05
N GLU A 845 -8.66 9.73 -30.75
CA GLU A 845 -10.07 10.03 -30.99
C GLU A 845 -10.56 9.18 -32.18
N SER A 846 -11.88 9.03 -32.32
CA SER A 846 -12.49 8.41 -33.50
C SER A 846 -12.60 9.43 -34.65
N ASP A 847 -12.37 8.99 -35.88
CA ASP A 847 -12.77 9.76 -37.06
C ASP A 847 -14.31 9.74 -37.25
N SER A 848 -14.80 10.46 -38.26
CA SER A 848 -16.23 10.54 -38.59
C SER A 848 -16.87 9.21 -39.04
N PHE A 849 -16.10 8.12 -39.07
CA PHE A 849 -16.55 6.76 -39.40
C PHE A 849 -16.32 5.77 -38.24
N GLY A 850 -15.90 6.25 -37.06
CA GLY A 850 -15.67 5.41 -35.87
C GLY A 850 -14.32 4.69 -35.85
N ILE A 851 -13.36 5.10 -36.68
CA ILE A 851 -12.04 4.48 -36.77
C ILE A 851 -11.04 5.23 -35.90
N PHE A 852 -10.34 4.51 -35.02
CA PHE A 852 -9.30 5.05 -34.15
C PHE A 852 -7.91 4.74 -34.71
N SER A 853 -7.01 5.72 -34.72
CA SER A 853 -5.66 5.58 -35.31
C SER A 853 -4.55 6.04 -34.36
N PHE A 854 -3.71 5.11 -33.90
CA PHE A 854 -2.57 5.39 -33.03
C PHE A 854 -1.27 5.54 -33.83
N GLN A 855 -0.40 6.46 -33.42
CA GLN A 855 0.92 6.68 -34.01
C GLN A 855 2.04 6.43 -32.99
N ASN A 856 3.25 6.10 -33.46
CA ASN A 856 4.46 5.86 -32.65
C ASN A 856 4.43 4.69 -31.63
N VAL A 857 3.41 3.81 -31.70
CA VAL A 857 3.32 2.61 -30.85
C VAL A 857 4.56 1.71 -31.03
N GLU A 858 5.32 1.51 -29.96
CA GLU A 858 6.43 0.55 -29.92
C GLU A 858 5.92 -0.89 -29.79
N PRO A 859 6.70 -1.92 -30.19
CA PRO A 859 6.30 -3.32 -30.01
C PRO A 859 6.44 -3.75 -28.55
N ASP A 860 5.34 -4.03 -27.88
CA ASP A 860 5.26 -4.42 -26.46
C ASP A 860 3.88 -5.06 -26.15
N ASP A 861 3.62 -5.36 -24.88
CA ASP A 861 2.29 -5.75 -24.38
C ASP A 861 1.47 -4.51 -23.92
N TYR A 862 0.25 -4.39 -24.43
CA TYR A 862 -0.63 -3.26 -24.16
C TYR A 862 -2.01 -3.68 -23.65
N LEU A 863 -2.55 -2.89 -22.73
CA LEU A 863 -3.95 -2.92 -22.31
C LEU A 863 -4.73 -1.87 -23.10
N LEU A 864 -5.86 -2.27 -23.68
CA LEU A 864 -6.77 -1.38 -24.40
C LEU A 864 -7.88 -0.90 -23.44
N LEU A 865 -8.08 0.41 -23.35
CA LEU A 865 -9.09 1.04 -22.49
C LEU A 865 -10.00 1.94 -23.34
N VAL A 866 -11.31 1.75 -23.19
CA VAL A 866 -12.35 2.65 -23.74
C VAL A 866 -12.91 3.48 -22.61
N ASP A 867 -13.03 4.79 -22.84
CA ASP A 867 -13.74 5.70 -21.94
C ASP A 867 -15.22 5.75 -22.32
N TYR A 868 -16.09 5.41 -21.37
CA TYR A 868 -17.54 5.38 -21.57
C TYR A 868 -18.21 6.46 -20.70
N PRO A 869 -19.16 7.24 -21.25
CA PRO A 869 -20.09 8.02 -20.45
C PRO A 869 -20.79 7.14 -19.40
N GLN A 870 -21.03 7.71 -18.22
CA GLN A 870 -21.57 7.00 -17.06
C GLN A 870 -22.95 6.38 -17.35
N ASP A 871 -23.03 5.05 -17.53
CA ASP A 871 -24.09 4.18 -16.96
C ASP A 871 -23.99 2.69 -17.38
N ILE A 872 -23.24 2.34 -18.44
CA ILE A 872 -23.13 0.94 -18.88
C ILE A 872 -22.12 0.17 -18.02
N ARG A 873 -22.59 -0.87 -17.31
CA ARG A 873 -21.75 -1.84 -16.59
C ARG A 873 -21.42 -3.07 -17.44
N ASP A 874 -20.30 -3.68 -17.11
CA ASP A 874 -19.88 -5.03 -17.49
C ASP A 874 -19.73 -5.30 -19.01
N THR A 875 -18.65 -4.76 -19.58
CA THR A 875 -18.01 -5.35 -20.78
C THR A 875 -16.49 -5.27 -20.63
N PHE A 876 -15.79 -6.41 -20.80
CA PHE A 876 -14.33 -6.45 -20.86
C PHE A 876 -13.87 -6.42 -22.32
N LEU A 877 -12.80 -5.67 -22.61
CA LEU A 877 -12.11 -5.70 -23.89
C LEU A 877 -10.79 -6.48 -23.77
N PRO A 878 -10.31 -7.13 -24.85
CA PRO A 878 -9.20 -8.08 -24.78
C PRO A 878 -7.83 -7.41 -24.62
N LEU A 879 -6.88 -8.15 -24.04
CA LEU A 879 -5.46 -7.82 -24.03
C LEU A 879 -4.88 -7.94 -25.45
N VAL A 880 -4.01 -7.02 -25.87
CA VAL A 880 -3.42 -7.03 -27.22
C VAL A 880 -1.90 -6.93 -27.15
N ARG A 881 -1.22 -8.03 -27.54
CA ARG A 881 0.23 -8.03 -27.78
C ARG A 881 0.53 -7.50 -29.18
N ILE A 882 1.36 -6.47 -29.28
CA ILE A 882 1.79 -5.87 -30.55
C ILE A 882 3.25 -6.26 -30.79
N SER A 883 3.49 -7.17 -31.73
CA SER A 883 4.84 -7.61 -32.09
C SER A 883 5.22 -7.16 -33.51
N SER A 884 6.45 -6.70 -33.70
CA SER A 884 7.00 -6.41 -35.03
C SER A 884 8.09 -7.40 -35.39
N ASN A 885 7.91 -8.12 -36.49
CA ASN A 885 9.01 -8.85 -37.12
C ASN A 885 9.80 -7.87 -38.02
N VAL A 886 11.13 -7.90 -38.00
CA VAL A 886 11.92 -6.76 -38.52
C VAL A 886 11.97 -6.72 -40.05
N ASP A 887 11.93 -7.89 -40.72
CA ASP A 887 12.14 -8.01 -42.16
C ASP A 887 10.85 -8.07 -43.01
N SER A 888 9.67 -7.81 -42.43
CA SER A 888 8.44 -7.58 -43.22
C SER A 888 7.46 -6.66 -42.49
N MET A 889 6.79 -5.77 -43.23
CA MET A 889 5.84 -4.78 -42.69
C MET A 889 4.47 -5.37 -42.29
N ASN A 890 4.46 -6.51 -41.61
CA ASN A 890 3.25 -7.19 -41.15
C ASN A 890 3.17 -7.14 -39.61
N VAL A 891 2.05 -6.64 -39.08
CA VAL A 891 1.72 -6.71 -37.65
C VAL A 891 0.85 -7.94 -37.40
N THR A 892 1.32 -8.87 -36.59
CA THR A 892 0.57 -10.09 -36.26
C THR A 892 -0.19 -9.91 -34.95
N VAL A 893 -1.53 -9.95 -35.00
CA VAL A 893 -2.41 -9.90 -33.82
C VAL A 893 -2.92 -11.30 -33.50
N THR A 894 -2.51 -11.85 -32.34
CA THR A 894 -2.93 -13.18 -31.90
C THR A 894 -4.16 -13.10 -31.01
N LYS A 895 -5.26 -13.72 -31.43
CA LYS A 895 -6.57 -13.66 -30.75
C LYS A 895 -6.64 -14.61 -29.56
N LEU A 896 -7.01 -14.08 -28.38
CA LEU A 896 -7.40 -14.86 -27.20
C LEU A 896 -8.92 -14.71 -26.96
N PHE A 897 -9.67 -15.64 -27.55
CA PHE A 897 -11.12 -15.84 -27.41
C PHE A 897 -12.05 -14.74 -27.97
N ASN A 898 -13.36 -14.91 -27.74
CA ASN A 898 -14.43 -14.48 -28.65
C ASN A 898 -14.89 -13.02 -28.46
N GLY A 899 -15.36 -12.40 -29.55
CA GLY A 899 -16.08 -11.12 -29.51
C GLY A 899 -16.08 -10.34 -30.83
N VAL A 900 -14.89 -10.13 -31.42
CA VAL A 900 -14.71 -9.17 -32.54
C VAL A 900 -14.15 -9.83 -33.80
N ASN A 901 -14.57 -9.33 -34.97
CA ASN A 901 -14.07 -9.71 -36.30
C ASN A 901 -13.04 -8.71 -36.81
N LEU A 902 -11.76 -9.08 -36.73
CA LEU A 902 -10.67 -8.39 -37.43
C LEU A 902 -10.51 -8.99 -38.83
N VAL A 903 -10.58 -8.18 -39.88
CA VAL A 903 -10.47 -8.64 -41.27
C VAL A 903 -9.01 -8.54 -41.75
N THR A 904 -8.35 -9.69 -41.88
CA THR A 904 -7.05 -9.84 -42.55
C THR A 904 -7.05 -11.12 -43.39
N ASN A 905 -6.44 -11.10 -44.59
CA ASN A 905 -6.49 -12.24 -45.50
C ASN A 905 -5.55 -13.41 -45.11
N PHE A 906 -5.89 -14.60 -45.62
CA PHE A 906 -5.51 -15.92 -45.09
C PHE A 906 -4.10 -16.43 -45.46
N VAL A 907 -3.53 -17.31 -44.60
CA VAL A 907 -3.37 -18.78 -44.83
C VAL A 907 -2.74 -19.45 -43.58
N ASN A 908 -3.00 -20.75 -43.36
CA ASN A 908 -2.66 -21.54 -42.15
C ASN A 908 -1.73 -22.72 -42.50
N PRO A 909 -0.68 -23.02 -41.69
CA PRO A 909 -0.63 -24.38 -41.11
C PRO A 909 -0.03 -24.49 -39.67
N LYS A 910 -0.85 -25.02 -38.75
CA LYS A 910 -0.54 -25.90 -37.57
C LYS A 910 0.72 -25.63 -36.71
N THR A 911 0.49 -25.29 -35.43
CA THR A 911 0.72 -26.10 -34.19
C THR A 911 0.17 -25.32 -32.98
N GLY A 912 -0.31 -25.89 -31.87
CA GLY A 912 -0.45 -27.30 -31.49
C GLY A 912 0.22 -27.64 -30.14
N VAL A 913 -0.48 -27.45 -29.01
CA VAL A 913 -0.30 -28.05 -27.66
C VAL A 913 -1.55 -27.69 -26.82
N GLU A 914 -1.90 -28.49 -25.81
CA GLU A 914 -3.19 -28.47 -25.10
C GLU A 914 -3.19 -27.71 -23.76
N ASP A 915 -4.39 -27.30 -23.31
CA ASP A 915 -4.67 -26.75 -21.97
C ASP A 915 -4.49 -27.81 -20.87
N LEU A 916 -3.84 -27.46 -19.75
CA LEU A 916 -3.66 -28.39 -18.63
C LEU A 916 -3.43 -27.71 -17.25
N VAL A 917 -4.48 -27.09 -16.70
CA VAL A 917 -4.76 -27.10 -15.23
C VAL A 917 -6.26 -27.14 -15.01
N SER A 918 -6.78 -28.16 -14.34
CA SER A 918 -8.18 -28.28 -13.95
C SER A 918 -8.47 -27.51 -12.66
N SER A 919 -9.51 -26.66 -12.68
CA SER A 919 -10.23 -26.08 -11.54
C SER A 919 -9.40 -25.46 -10.39
N ILE A 920 -9.22 -24.14 -10.42
CA ILE A 920 -9.00 -23.31 -9.22
C ILE A 920 -10.32 -22.60 -8.89
N ASN A 921 -10.97 -22.97 -7.79
CA ASN A 921 -12.23 -22.37 -7.33
C ASN A 921 -11.97 -21.16 -6.42
N ALA A 922 -11.64 -20.01 -7.02
CA ALA A 922 -11.56 -18.74 -6.31
C ALA A 922 -12.96 -18.13 -6.12
N GLY A 923 -13.64 -18.49 -5.03
CA GLY A 923 -14.92 -17.88 -4.63
C GLY A 923 -14.71 -16.81 -3.56
N PRO A 924 -15.26 -15.58 -3.68
CA PRO A 924 -15.27 -14.63 -2.58
C PRO A 924 -16.21 -15.14 -1.47
N ASN A 925 -15.72 -15.21 -0.22
CA ASN A 925 -16.59 -15.32 0.94
C ASN A 925 -17.26 -13.95 1.16
N PRO A 926 -18.60 -13.81 1.09
CA PRO A 926 -19.27 -12.52 1.21
C PRO A 926 -19.67 -12.18 2.66
N PHE A 927 -19.30 -13.00 3.65
CA PHE A 927 -19.76 -12.88 5.04
C PHE A 927 -18.65 -12.56 6.06
N ASP A 928 -17.40 -12.90 5.76
CA ASP A 928 -16.21 -12.44 6.49
C ASP A 928 -15.44 -11.44 5.64
N GLU A 929 -14.80 -10.44 6.25
CA GLU A 929 -13.98 -9.45 5.54
C GLU A 929 -12.61 -10.00 5.09
N LYS A 930 -12.55 -11.23 4.56
CA LYS A 930 -11.31 -11.91 4.20
C LYS A 930 -11.44 -12.65 2.88
N ILE A 931 -10.38 -12.62 2.08
CA ILE A 931 -10.23 -13.46 0.89
C ILE A 931 -9.44 -14.69 1.31
N GLU A 932 -10.07 -15.85 1.30
CA GLU A 932 -9.41 -17.14 1.50
C GLU A 932 -9.40 -17.93 0.18
N LEU A 933 -8.25 -18.49 -0.19
CA LEU A 933 -8.11 -19.43 -1.30
C LEU A 933 -7.63 -20.77 -0.77
N GLU A 934 -8.39 -21.83 -1.06
CA GLU A 934 -7.98 -23.22 -0.83
C GLU A 934 -7.30 -23.77 -2.10
N VAL A 935 -6.23 -24.53 -1.91
CA VAL A 935 -5.39 -25.07 -3.00
C VAL A 935 -5.14 -26.56 -2.76
N ASP A 936 -5.59 -27.40 -3.68
CA ASP A 936 -5.29 -28.83 -3.64
C ASP A 936 -3.87 -29.12 -4.15
N GLU A 937 -3.08 -29.73 -3.26
CA GLU A 937 -1.77 -30.38 -3.45
C GLU A 937 -0.87 -29.78 -4.54
N TRP A 938 -0.20 -28.67 -4.20
CA TRP A 938 0.87 -28.08 -5.00
C TRP A 938 2.17 -27.93 -4.20
N ASP A 939 3.30 -28.17 -4.86
CA ASP A 939 4.65 -28.06 -4.29
C ASP A 939 5.34 -26.77 -4.78
N GLY A 940 5.27 -25.71 -3.97
CA GLY A 940 5.81 -24.38 -4.25
C GLY A 940 5.41 -23.30 -3.23
N GLU A 941 5.84 -22.04 -3.47
CA GLU A 941 5.34 -20.84 -2.76
C GLU A 941 4.28 -20.11 -3.59
N LEU A 942 3.12 -19.84 -3.00
CA LEU A 942 2.10 -18.96 -3.56
C LEU A 942 2.17 -17.60 -2.85
N GLU A 943 2.38 -16.54 -3.62
CA GLU A 943 2.23 -15.15 -3.15
C GLU A 943 0.95 -14.53 -3.71
N LEU A 944 0.16 -13.92 -2.83
CA LEU A 944 -1.01 -13.13 -3.16
C LEU A 944 -0.73 -11.66 -2.90
N VAL A 945 -1.08 -10.79 -3.85
CA VAL A 945 -0.96 -9.34 -3.72
C VAL A 945 -2.28 -8.69 -4.15
N LEU A 946 -2.87 -7.89 -3.27
CA LEU A 946 -4.09 -7.14 -3.54
C LEU A 946 -3.73 -5.69 -3.89
N LEU A 947 -3.98 -5.30 -5.14
CA LEU A 947 -3.77 -3.95 -5.65
C LEU A 947 -5.07 -3.14 -5.66
N ASN A 948 -5.00 -1.83 -5.47
CA ASN A 948 -6.15 -0.93 -5.74
C ASN A 948 -6.29 -0.63 -7.24
N SER A 949 -7.32 0.13 -7.61
CA SER A 949 -7.61 0.54 -9.00
C SER A 949 -6.52 1.38 -9.67
N ILE A 950 -5.52 1.87 -8.93
CA ILE A 950 -4.35 2.60 -9.44
C ILE A 950 -3.03 1.81 -9.24
N GLY A 951 -3.12 0.49 -9.07
CA GLY A 951 -1.97 -0.42 -9.07
C GLY A 951 -1.10 -0.41 -7.82
N GLN A 952 -1.48 0.30 -6.76
CA GLN A 952 -0.75 0.31 -5.48
C GLN A 952 -1.08 -0.93 -4.66
N ILE A 953 -0.07 -1.54 -4.03
CA ILE A 953 -0.25 -2.66 -3.11
C ILE A 953 -0.98 -2.18 -1.86
N VAL A 954 -2.18 -2.71 -1.62
CA VAL A 954 -2.97 -2.48 -0.41
C VAL A 954 -2.64 -3.54 0.64
N GLN A 955 -2.54 -4.81 0.22
CA GLN A 955 -2.22 -5.93 1.11
C GLN A 955 -1.53 -7.07 0.37
N LYS A 956 -0.88 -7.98 1.11
CA LYS A 956 -0.25 -9.19 0.56
C LYS A 956 -0.27 -10.34 1.56
N GLY A 957 -0.15 -11.57 1.05
CA GLY A 957 -0.03 -12.81 1.83
C GLY A 957 0.83 -13.84 1.10
N LYS A 958 1.42 -14.78 1.84
CA LYS A 958 2.23 -15.90 1.29
C LYS A 958 1.83 -17.21 1.96
N VAL A 959 1.93 -18.32 1.22
CA VAL A 959 1.82 -19.68 1.76
C VAL A 959 2.81 -20.63 1.06
N SER A 960 3.27 -21.63 1.79
CA SER A 960 4.11 -22.73 1.31
C SER A 960 3.33 -24.05 1.33
N CYS A 961 3.80 -25.07 0.60
CA CYS A 961 3.15 -26.38 0.34
C CYS A 961 2.64 -27.21 1.54
N CYS A 962 2.79 -26.75 2.78
CA CYS A 962 2.33 -27.39 4.01
C CYS A 962 1.10 -26.72 4.68
N ARG A 963 0.40 -25.80 3.98
CA ARG A 963 -0.94 -25.30 4.35
C ARG A 963 -1.87 -25.28 3.14
N LYS A 964 -3.10 -25.81 3.31
CA LYS A 964 -4.11 -25.89 2.25
C LYS A 964 -4.80 -24.57 1.90
N SER A 965 -4.81 -23.58 2.78
CA SER A 965 -5.39 -22.27 2.50
C SER A 965 -4.43 -21.10 2.76
N VAL A 966 -4.65 -20.02 2.01
CA VAL A 966 -4.02 -18.71 2.21
C VAL A 966 -5.09 -17.64 2.36
N THR A 967 -4.92 -16.76 3.34
CA THR A 967 -5.88 -15.73 3.70
C THR A 967 -5.26 -14.34 3.54
N ILE A 968 -5.93 -13.46 2.80
CA ILE A 968 -5.73 -12.01 2.88
C ILE A 968 -6.88 -11.44 3.71
N ASP A 969 -6.57 -10.82 4.84
CA ASP A 969 -7.54 -9.98 5.56
C ASP A 969 -7.85 -8.74 4.72
N THR A 970 -9.09 -8.27 4.72
CA THR A 970 -9.53 -7.08 3.98
C THR A 970 -10.37 -6.12 4.83
N GLN A 971 -10.43 -6.30 6.15
CA GLN A 971 -11.20 -5.45 7.06
C GLN A 971 -10.78 -3.96 6.98
N SER A 972 -9.48 -3.69 6.93
CA SER A 972 -8.90 -2.35 6.76
C SER A 972 -9.05 -1.76 5.34
N VAL A 973 -9.51 -2.54 4.37
CA VAL A 973 -9.61 -2.14 2.96
C VAL A 973 -10.95 -1.44 2.71
N SER A 974 -10.90 -0.26 2.09
CA SER A 974 -12.09 0.52 1.74
C SER A 974 -12.92 -0.14 0.64
N LYS A 975 -14.17 0.33 0.46
CA LYS A 975 -15.00 -0.04 -0.70
C LYS A 975 -14.32 0.40 -2.00
N GLY A 976 -14.42 -0.39 -3.06
CA GLY A 976 -13.77 -0.09 -4.34
C GLY A 976 -13.48 -1.31 -5.22
N VAL A 977 -12.78 -1.05 -6.33
CA VAL A 977 -12.28 -2.07 -7.28
C VAL A 977 -10.82 -2.37 -6.96
N PHE A 978 -10.51 -3.66 -6.86
CA PHE A 978 -9.19 -4.17 -6.53
C PHE A 978 -8.77 -5.27 -7.52
N TYR A 979 -7.47 -5.54 -7.60
CA TYR A 979 -6.91 -6.59 -8.45
C TYR A 979 -6.08 -7.54 -7.58
N LEU A 980 -6.56 -8.77 -7.43
CA LEU A 980 -5.86 -9.85 -6.74
C LEU A 980 -4.91 -10.53 -7.71
N CYS A 981 -3.61 -10.29 -7.54
CA CYS A 981 -2.54 -10.92 -8.31
C CYS A 981 -2.04 -12.15 -7.54
N MET A 982 -2.12 -13.31 -8.17
CA MET A 982 -1.52 -14.57 -7.70
C MET A 982 -0.19 -14.78 -8.41
N TYR A 983 0.85 -15.18 -7.69
CA TYR A 983 2.18 -15.49 -8.22
C TYR A 983 2.61 -16.90 -7.77
N MET A 984 3.03 -17.73 -8.73
CA MET A 984 3.52 -19.09 -8.54
C MET A 984 4.79 -19.26 -9.37
N GLY A 985 5.94 -18.92 -8.78
CA GLY A 985 7.22 -18.87 -9.50
C GLY A 985 7.23 -17.81 -10.60
N ASP A 986 7.44 -18.24 -11.84
CA ASP A 986 7.42 -17.41 -13.06
C ASP A 986 6.01 -17.12 -13.58
N LYS A 987 4.99 -17.83 -13.09
CA LYS A 987 3.59 -17.71 -13.54
C LYS A 987 2.81 -16.76 -12.65
N SER A 988 1.92 -15.98 -13.26
CA SER A 988 0.98 -15.13 -12.53
C SER A 988 -0.43 -15.18 -13.12
N LYS A 989 -1.42 -14.83 -12.30
CA LYS A 989 -2.84 -14.74 -12.69
C LYS A 989 -3.51 -13.62 -11.91
N VAL A 990 -4.35 -12.82 -12.57
CA VAL A 990 -4.98 -11.63 -11.96
C VAL A 990 -6.50 -11.75 -11.99
N TYR A 991 -7.14 -11.44 -10.86
CA TYR A 991 -8.59 -11.46 -10.68
C TYR A 991 -9.09 -10.06 -10.28
N LYS A 992 -10.11 -9.54 -10.98
CA LYS A 992 -10.77 -8.28 -10.59
C LYS A 992 -11.74 -8.56 -9.45
N MET A 993 -11.51 -7.92 -8.30
CA MET A 993 -12.32 -8.01 -7.09
C MET A 993 -13.06 -6.68 -6.86
N VAL A 994 -14.22 -6.72 -6.20
CA VAL A 994 -15.00 -5.51 -5.85
C VAL A 994 -15.50 -5.63 -4.41
N LYS A 995 -14.97 -4.81 -3.49
CA LYS A 995 -15.52 -4.67 -2.14
C LYS A 995 -16.65 -3.65 -2.19
N ARG A 996 -17.89 -4.13 -1.97
CA ARG A 996 -19.15 -3.38 -2.14
C ARG A 996 -19.55 -2.57 -0.92
#